data_AF-A0A9P6UTD9-F1
#
_entry.id   AF-A0A9P6UTD9-F1
#
_cell.length_a   1.000
_cell.length_b   1.000
_cell.length_c   1.000
_cell.angle_alpha   90.00
_cell.angle_beta   90.00
_cell.angle_gamma   90.00
#
_symmetry.space_group_name_H-M   'P 1'
#
loop_
_entity.id
_entity.type
_entity.pdbx_description
1 polymer ?
#
loop_
_entity_poly.entity_id
_entity_poly.type
_entity_poly.pdbx_seq_one_letter_code
_entity_poly.pdbx_strand_id
1 'polypeptide(L)'
;MPKRGSISFVRSTSSSSINKDASVANHSSDFLTNLPAILEKARVDGGIPGMSVAILHQGELIFAQGFGKRNQIDPFTEETVSQIASLTKAFTATAIGELVAEGRVDWDKTPVSQYLPEFQLKDPVLTSQLTFADMLAHRTPVPPLDMAWFRNEESTRTLIKQLRYIDLPSSKLSPTINYNNIIYAVAGEAAANVAGMSYADLIKTKVLEPLGLKDAGLSHPEMARKPNYAMPYDAATYEDARNGIYEEGYIDEIPMADAPAGDIYMNVVDLAKWGRVILKEGELDGKQVLNKESVQETLKSHNIVQLPQRRPGLAPTLGYGLGWLLDSYKGHACIQHGGCNAGYRSYLAFYPDDDLVIAHLANIYITELTTNLQYYIADGILGLPKTEDWINEVTHEMTQATYDVFAMAREGDIPDRIEGKPHSHEPIDYVGEYTHPMVGKVVVTLQEDGSLFMKVRTLESKLEHYHYDSFKGYVHDFTSKGSMLLTFQTGGKGDITAFEMASSPGEFLNNLPAVLEKARADGGIPGMSVAILHKGELIFAQGFGKRNRNDPFTKETVSHIASVSKAFTATAIGELVAEGKVDWDKTPVSHYLPEFQLKDPVLTAQLTFADLLSHRTPVPQADMAWFRNELPVRVLINQLKHLDMPSKMSPFVNYNNLIYAVAGEAAAKVAGMSYAELIETKIFDPLGLKDAGLSLPEMERRANYAMPYEASSYEEAKKGVFEEGYMDKIPMADAPAGDIYMNVLDLAKWGSVIMKEGELNGKQVLNKESIQETLKTHNCSPLSQRRRDFAPTLGYGLGWMLDTYKGHTCIQHGGGNPGYRSNLAFYPDDDLVVACLTNVNITDLPSKLSFYIADGLLGLHKTDDWIDVIIPKKTQETYEAYAMMRKGNIPERVENKPHAHELTDYIGEYTHPVYGTIFITLQEDGKRLHMKLRTLGSQLEHHHFESFKGRVHDFTLKGNVFLTFTTGANGNVQAAEVILLSDRALWTFKKADIPKAAAAHAAPKEG
;
A
#
# COMPACT_ATOMS: atom_id res chain seq x y z
N MET A 1 8.05 -5.60 -63.06
CA MET A 1 8.97 -4.45 -62.93
C MET A 1 9.15 -3.79 -64.30
N PRO A 2 9.56 -2.51 -64.44
CA PRO A 2 9.76 -1.48 -63.41
C PRO A 2 9.11 -0.11 -63.71
N LYS A 3 8.60 0.60 -62.68
CA LYS A 3 9.10 1.93 -62.23
C LYS A 3 8.25 2.48 -61.07
N ARG A 4 8.84 3.43 -60.33
CA ARG A 4 8.32 3.98 -59.07
C ARG A 4 7.16 4.96 -59.31
N GLY A 5 6.16 4.96 -58.42
CA GLY A 5 5.16 6.02 -58.29
C GLY A 5 5.32 6.75 -56.96
N SER A 6 5.25 8.08 -56.98
CA SER A 6 5.19 8.94 -55.80
C SER A 6 3.74 9.33 -55.51
N ILE A 7 3.32 9.32 -54.24
CA ILE A 7 1.99 9.78 -53.83
C ILE A 7 2.15 10.95 -52.86
N SER A 8 1.50 12.06 -53.16
CA SER A 8 1.43 13.28 -52.35
C SER A 8 0.07 13.36 -51.63
N PHE A 9 0.08 13.74 -50.36
CA PHE A 9 -1.14 13.78 -49.54
C PHE A 9 -2.02 15.01 -49.84
N VAL A 10 -3.33 14.79 -49.90
CA VAL A 10 -4.35 15.85 -49.91
C VAL A 10 -5.38 15.52 -48.81
N ARG A 11 -5.75 16.52 -48.01
CA ARG A 11 -6.61 16.37 -46.83
C ARG A 11 -8.09 16.26 -47.24
N SER A 12 -8.67 15.07 -47.13
CA SER A 12 -10.13 14.89 -47.22
C SER A 12 -10.79 15.09 -45.84
N THR A 13 -11.51 16.19 -45.66
CA THR A 13 -12.42 16.35 -44.52
C THR A 13 -13.75 15.66 -44.81
N SER A 14 -13.98 14.50 -44.21
CA SER A 14 -15.27 13.81 -44.21
C SER A 14 -15.63 13.40 -42.78
N SER A 15 -16.73 13.93 -42.27
CA SER A 15 -17.28 13.56 -40.96
C SER A 15 -17.92 12.17 -41.02
N SER A 16 -17.16 11.13 -40.67
CA SER A 16 -17.73 9.83 -40.32
C SER A 16 -18.11 9.83 -38.84
N SER A 17 -19.41 9.87 -38.55
CA SER A 17 -19.92 9.43 -37.25
C SER A 17 -19.51 7.98 -37.04
N ILE A 18 -18.60 7.72 -36.12
CA ILE A 18 -18.29 6.34 -35.71
C ILE A 18 -19.52 5.84 -34.95
N ASN A 19 -20.19 4.83 -35.51
CA ASN A 19 -21.21 4.09 -34.78
C ASN A 19 -20.54 3.42 -33.58
N LYS A 20 -20.84 3.93 -32.39
CA LYS A 20 -21.00 3.05 -31.23
C LYS A 20 -22.26 2.19 -31.44
N ASP A 21 -22.50 1.25 -30.53
CA ASP A 21 -23.80 0.59 -30.37
C ASP A 21 -24.22 -0.35 -31.52
N ALA A 22 -23.25 -1.13 -32.06
CA ALA A 22 -23.54 -2.25 -32.97
C ALA A 22 -22.63 -3.47 -32.76
N SER A 23 -21.30 -3.31 -32.81
CA SER A 23 -20.36 -4.44 -32.71
C SER A 23 -20.31 -5.05 -31.30
N VAL A 24 -20.27 -4.20 -30.26
CA VAL A 24 -20.27 -4.64 -28.86
C VAL A 24 -21.59 -5.34 -28.51
N ALA A 25 -22.73 -4.78 -28.95
CA ALA A 25 -24.05 -5.35 -28.72
C ALA A 25 -24.16 -6.78 -29.27
N ASN A 26 -23.73 -7.01 -30.53
CA ASN A 26 -23.73 -8.34 -31.14
C ASN A 26 -22.82 -9.35 -30.42
N HIS A 27 -21.67 -8.92 -29.88
CA HIS A 27 -20.82 -9.81 -29.08
C HIS A 27 -21.43 -10.15 -27.71
N SER A 28 -22.03 -9.17 -27.01
CA SER A 28 -22.73 -9.46 -25.76
C SER A 28 -23.98 -10.34 -25.93
N SER A 29 -24.72 -10.20 -27.05
CA SER A 29 -25.90 -11.05 -27.31
C SER A 29 -25.50 -12.50 -27.57
N ASP A 30 -24.45 -12.72 -28.37
CA ASP A 30 -23.95 -14.06 -28.66
C ASP A 30 -23.33 -14.71 -27.41
N PHE A 31 -22.64 -13.92 -26.57
CA PHE A 31 -22.13 -14.38 -25.28
C PHE A 31 -23.27 -14.81 -24.34
N LEU A 32 -24.24 -13.92 -24.07
CA LEU A 32 -25.37 -14.19 -23.17
C LEU A 32 -26.24 -15.36 -23.64
N THR A 33 -26.43 -15.53 -24.95
CA THR A 33 -27.20 -16.66 -25.52
C THR A 33 -26.56 -18.01 -25.21
N ASN A 34 -25.22 -18.09 -25.20
CA ASN A 34 -24.49 -19.31 -24.89
C ASN A 34 -24.17 -19.46 -23.38
N LEU A 35 -24.27 -18.39 -22.60
CA LEU A 35 -23.86 -18.35 -21.20
C LEU A 35 -24.53 -19.43 -20.32
N PRO A 36 -25.84 -19.74 -20.43
CA PRO A 36 -26.44 -20.83 -19.63
C PRO A 36 -25.79 -22.20 -19.84
N ALA A 37 -25.45 -22.55 -21.08
CA ALA A 37 -24.81 -23.82 -21.39
C ALA A 37 -23.34 -23.85 -20.91
N ILE A 38 -22.68 -22.70 -20.93
CA ILE A 38 -21.31 -22.52 -20.44
C ILE A 38 -21.28 -22.58 -18.91
N LEU A 39 -22.24 -21.95 -18.22
CA LEU A 39 -22.38 -21.99 -16.76
C LEU A 39 -22.74 -23.37 -16.25
N GLU A 40 -23.66 -24.08 -16.91
CA GLU A 40 -23.98 -25.47 -16.53
C GLU A 40 -22.79 -26.42 -16.76
N LYS A 41 -22.03 -26.25 -17.85
CA LYS A 41 -20.75 -26.96 -18.03
C LYS A 41 -19.78 -26.60 -16.91
N ALA A 42 -19.54 -25.32 -16.66
CA ALA A 42 -18.60 -24.83 -15.64
C ALA A 42 -18.99 -25.28 -14.22
N ARG A 43 -20.28 -25.44 -13.93
CA ARG A 43 -20.78 -25.99 -12.67
C ARG A 43 -20.41 -27.47 -12.53
N VAL A 44 -20.68 -28.28 -13.55
CA VAL A 44 -20.36 -29.72 -13.55
C VAL A 44 -18.85 -29.93 -13.50
N ASP A 45 -18.11 -29.25 -14.37
CA ASP A 45 -16.65 -29.32 -14.43
C ASP A 45 -15.96 -28.71 -13.21
N GLY A 46 -16.57 -27.71 -12.57
CA GLY A 46 -16.15 -27.12 -11.30
C GLY A 46 -16.53 -27.93 -10.07
N GLY A 47 -17.24 -29.05 -10.21
CA GLY A 47 -17.65 -29.92 -9.10
C GLY A 47 -18.64 -29.27 -8.14
N ILE A 48 -19.59 -28.48 -8.64
CA ILE A 48 -20.52 -27.71 -7.82
C ILE A 48 -21.92 -28.35 -7.82
N PRO A 49 -22.51 -28.69 -6.65
CA PRO A 49 -23.85 -29.29 -6.58
C PRO A 49 -24.91 -28.35 -7.14
N GLY A 50 -24.90 -27.08 -6.71
CA GLY A 50 -25.71 -26.02 -7.27
C GLY A 50 -25.13 -24.61 -7.03
N MET A 51 -25.53 -23.70 -7.92
CA MET A 51 -25.09 -22.30 -7.89
C MET A 51 -26.13 -21.39 -8.53
N SER A 52 -26.05 -20.09 -8.27
CA SER A 52 -26.75 -19.09 -9.05
C SER A 52 -25.88 -17.88 -9.34
N VAL A 53 -26.13 -17.24 -10.49
CA VAL A 53 -25.36 -16.13 -11.03
C VAL A 53 -26.32 -15.01 -11.41
N ALA A 54 -25.98 -13.77 -11.07
CA ALA A 54 -26.66 -12.58 -11.57
C ALA A 54 -25.65 -11.57 -12.12
N ILE A 55 -26.03 -10.93 -13.23
CA ILE A 55 -25.23 -9.92 -13.92
C ILE A 55 -26.11 -8.69 -14.16
N LEU A 56 -25.72 -7.55 -13.59
CA LEU A 56 -26.27 -6.24 -13.91
C LEU A 56 -25.26 -5.51 -14.79
N HIS A 57 -25.69 -4.91 -15.89
CA HIS A 57 -24.83 -4.11 -16.77
C HIS A 57 -25.62 -2.93 -17.31
N GLN A 58 -25.03 -1.73 -17.26
CA GLN A 58 -25.65 -0.47 -17.73
C GLN A 58 -27.01 -0.17 -17.05
N GLY A 59 -27.22 -0.72 -15.85
CA GLY A 59 -28.43 -0.58 -15.05
C GLY A 59 -29.50 -1.67 -15.23
N GLU A 60 -29.36 -2.58 -16.19
CA GLU A 60 -30.34 -3.66 -16.43
C GLU A 60 -29.84 -5.01 -15.92
N LEU A 61 -30.75 -5.84 -15.41
CA LEU A 61 -30.48 -7.23 -14.99
C LEU A 61 -30.47 -8.14 -16.23
N ILE A 62 -29.36 -8.08 -16.97
CA ILE A 62 -29.17 -8.80 -18.23
C ILE A 62 -29.06 -10.32 -18.05
N PHE A 63 -28.79 -10.80 -16.83
CA PHE A 63 -28.76 -12.21 -16.49
C PHE A 63 -29.12 -12.45 -15.02
N ALA A 64 -29.96 -13.45 -14.76
CA ALA A 64 -30.16 -14.04 -13.43
C ALA A 64 -30.65 -15.49 -13.62
N GLN A 65 -29.89 -16.47 -13.18
CA GLN A 65 -30.27 -17.89 -13.30
C GLN A 65 -29.57 -18.77 -12.25
N GLY A 66 -30.29 -19.79 -11.75
CA GLY A 66 -29.72 -20.91 -11.00
C GLY A 66 -29.45 -22.18 -11.82
N PHE A 67 -28.51 -22.99 -11.35
CA PHE A 67 -27.95 -24.18 -12.00
C PHE A 67 -27.71 -25.30 -10.99
N GLY A 68 -27.91 -26.55 -11.40
CA GLY A 68 -27.78 -27.70 -10.51
C GLY A 68 -28.86 -27.73 -9.42
N LYS A 69 -28.50 -28.14 -8.20
CA LYS A 69 -29.45 -28.39 -7.11
C LYS A 69 -29.10 -27.67 -5.80
N ARG A 70 -30.13 -27.20 -5.09
CA ARG A 70 -30.00 -26.61 -3.74
C ARG A 70 -30.03 -27.63 -2.60
N ASN A 71 -30.60 -28.81 -2.84
CA ASN A 71 -30.63 -29.98 -1.95
C ASN A 71 -30.67 -31.26 -2.81
N GLN A 72 -30.87 -32.46 -2.23
CA GLN A 72 -30.84 -33.71 -3.02
C GLN A 72 -31.82 -33.76 -4.22
N ILE A 73 -32.91 -32.99 -4.21
CA ILE A 73 -34.01 -33.09 -5.19
C ILE A 73 -34.37 -31.77 -5.89
N ASP A 74 -34.31 -30.64 -5.20
CA ASP A 74 -34.78 -29.35 -5.72
C ASP A 74 -33.72 -28.62 -6.56
N PRO A 75 -34.11 -27.88 -7.61
CA PRO A 75 -33.20 -27.03 -8.38
C PRO A 75 -32.63 -25.91 -7.52
N PHE A 76 -31.39 -25.51 -7.80
CA PHE A 76 -30.87 -24.20 -7.37
C PHE A 76 -31.44 -23.14 -8.33
N THR A 77 -31.97 -22.06 -7.79
CA THR A 77 -32.56 -20.94 -8.55
C THR A 77 -31.90 -19.62 -8.19
N GLU A 78 -32.11 -18.59 -9.01
CA GLU A 78 -31.75 -17.20 -8.73
C GLU A 78 -32.45 -16.64 -7.47
N GLU A 79 -33.63 -17.17 -7.12
CA GLU A 79 -34.33 -16.89 -5.86
C GLU A 79 -33.80 -17.68 -4.65
N THR A 80 -32.96 -18.72 -4.84
CA THR A 80 -32.50 -19.59 -3.76
C THR A 80 -31.58 -18.81 -2.80
N VAL A 81 -31.88 -18.87 -1.50
CA VAL A 81 -31.11 -18.14 -0.48
C VAL A 81 -29.94 -18.97 0.03
N SER A 82 -28.81 -18.30 0.23
CA SER A 82 -27.56 -18.87 0.72
C SER A 82 -26.84 -17.90 1.65
N GLN A 83 -25.97 -18.41 2.51
CA GLN A 83 -25.06 -17.60 3.32
C GLN A 83 -24.11 -16.84 2.41
N ILE A 84 -23.98 -15.52 2.60
CA ILE A 84 -22.97 -14.72 1.90
C ILE A 84 -21.65 -14.69 2.67
N ALA A 85 -21.58 -15.29 3.86
CA ALA A 85 -20.33 -15.44 4.60
C ALA A 85 -19.61 -14.08 4.78
N SER A 86 -18.28 -14.06 4.58
CA SER A 86 -17.44 -12.89 4.80
C SER A 86 -17.78 -11.60 4.01
N LEU A 87 -18.66 -11.66 2.99
CA LEU A 87 -19.24 -10.47 2.35
C LEU A 87 -20.05 -9.60 3.33
N THR A 88 -20.49 -10.17 4.46
CA THR A 88 -21.16 -9.46 5.57
C THR A 88 -20.39 -8.21 6.04
N LYS A 89 -19.05 -8.24 5.98
CA LYS A 89 -18.16 -7.15 6.42
C LYS A 89 -18.43 -5.81 5.73
N ALA A 90 -18.88 -5.84 4.47
CA ALA A 90 -19.27 -4.64 3.74
C ALA A 90 -20.56 -4.02 4.32
N PHE A 91 -21.57 -4.83 4.62
CA PHE A 91 -22.84 -4.38 5.21
C PHE A 91 -22.62 -3.74 6.59
N THR A 92 -21.75 -4.35 7.41
CA THR A 92 -21.35 -3.82 8.73
C THR A 92 -20.70 -2.46 8.62
N ALA A 93 -19.75 -2.28 7.69
CA ALA A 93 -19.09 -0.99 7.49
C ALA A 93 -20.04 0.08 6.94
N THR A 94 -20.94 -0.27 6.01
CA THR A 94 -21.98 0.65 5.55
C THR A 94 -22.92 1.07 6.68
N ALA A 95 -23.35 0.15 7.55
CA ALA A 95 -24.19 0.50 8.70
C ALA A 95 -23.47 1.40 9.72
N ILE A 96 -22.14 1.26 9.87
CA ILE A 96 -21.29 2.19 10.62
C ILE A 96 -21.21 3.54 9.91
N GLY A 97 -21.12 3.55 8.57
CA GLY A 97 -21.17 4.75 7.74
C GLY A 97 -22.43 5.59 7.96
N GLU A 98 -23.60 4.97 8.03
CA GLU A 98 -24.83 5.70 8.37
C GLU A 98 -24.77 6.33 9.78
N LEU A 99 -24.10 5.70 10.74
CA LEU A 99 -23.88 6.28 12.08
C LEU A 99 -22.82 7.42 12.07
N VAL A 100 -21.86 7.40 11.14
CA VAL A 100 -20.94 8.53 10.89
C VAL A 100 -21.70 9.70 10.25
N ALA A 101 -22.57 9.44 9.28
CA ALA A 101 -23.43 10.44 8.65
C ALA A 101 -24.43 11.07 9.63
N GLU A 102 -24.92 10.29 10.62
CA GLU A 102 -25.69 10.79 11.77
C GLU A 102 -24.85 11.58 12.79
N GLY A 103 -23.52 11.62 12.65
CA GLY A 103 -22.60 12.28 13.58
C GLY A 103 -22.50 11.60 14.95
N ARG A 104 -22.84 10.30 15.04
CA ARG A 104 -22.86 9.51 16.29
C ARG A 104 -21.54 8.81 16.57
N VAL A 105 -20.79 8.48 15.52
CA VAL A 105 -19.43 7.95 15.57
C VAL A 105 -18.55 8.65 14.52
N ASP A 106 -17.23 8.40 14.56
CA ASP A 106 -16.30 8.83 13.52
C ASP A 106 -15.35 7.69 13.13
N TRP A 107 -14.69 7.81 11.97
CA TRP A 107 -13.81 6.77 11.44
C TRP A 107 -12.44 6.70 12.13
N ASP A 108 -11.82 7.85 12.43
CA ASP A 108 -10.35 8.01 12.56
C ASP A 108 -9.86 8.77 13.82
N LYS A 109 -10.77 9.37 14.61
CA LYS A 109 -10.43 10.14 15.81
C LYS A 109 -10.73 9.36 17.07
N THR A 110 -11.97 8.97 17.29
CA THR A 110 -12.45 8.42 18.57
C THR A 110 -12.14 6.92 18.71
N PRO A 111 -11.44 6.50 19.78
CA PRO A 111 -11.18 5.09 20.04
C PRO A 111 -12.46 4.30 20.31
N VAL A 112 -12.58 3.11 19.73
CA VAL A 112 -13.76 2.23 19.85
C VAL A 112 -14.03 1.82 21.30
N SER A 113 -13.01 1.77 22.16
CA SER A 113 -13.16 1.54 23.61
C SER A 113 -13.95 2.63 24.34
N GLN A 114 -14.22 3.80 23.73
CA GLN A 114 -15.15 4.80 24.28
C GLN A 114 -16.62 4.46 23.95
N TYR A 115 -16.85 3.81 22.81
CA TYR A 115 -18.17 3.36 22.37
C TYR A 115 -18.57 1.99 22.94
N LEU A 116 -17.59 1.13 23.24
CA LEU A 116 -17.77 -0.20 23.82
C LEU A 116 -16.72 -0.47 24.92
N PRO A 117 -16.91 0.03 26.16
CA PRO A 117 -15.89 -0.01 27.21
C PRO A 117 -15.42 -1.42 27.64
N GLU A 118 -16.23 -2.45 27.40
CA GLU A 118 -15.82 -3.84 27.66
C GLU A 118 -14.78 -4.39 26.66
N PHE A 119 -14.61 -3.77 25.49
CA PHE A 119 -13.49 -4.03 24.59
C PHE A 119 -12.20 -3.48 25.20
N GLN A 120 -11.26 -4.38 25.47
CA GLN A 120 -9.91 -4.08 25.93
C GLN A 120 -8.98 -5.13 25.30
N LEU A 121 -7.83 -4.72 24.77
CA LEU A 121 -6.72 -5.63 24.47
C LEU A 121 -5.79 -5.74 25.70
N LYS A 122 -4.85 -6.67 25.66
CA LYS A 122 -3.82 -6.82 26.69
C LYS A 122 -2.91 -5.58 26.81
N ASP A 123 -2.76 -4.85 25.70
CA ASP A 123 -2.12 -3.53 25.67
C ASP A 123 -3.18 -2.40 25.83
N PRO A 124 -3.16 -1.64 26.94
CA PRO A 124 -4.10 -0.55 27.17
C PRO A 124 -3.79 0.72 26.33
N VAL A 125 -2.54 0.91 25.91
CA VAL A 125 -2.14 2.04 25.06
C VAL A 125 -2.70 1.83 23.67
N LEU A 126 -2.50 0.66 23.07
CA LEU A 126 -3.10 0.31 21.78
C LEU A 126 -4.63 0.35 21.85
N THR A 127 -5.23 -0.21 22.91
CA THR A 127 -6.69 -0.12 23.14
C THR A 127 -7.20 1.32 23.09
N SER A 128 -6.47 2.25 23.70
CA SER A 128 -6.81 3.68 23.73
C SER A 128 -6.62 4.43 22.39
N GLN A 129 -6.16 3.76 21.34
CA GLN A 129 -5.88 4.35 20.02
C GLN A 129 -6.80 3.82 18.90
N LEU A 130 -7.17 2.54 18.93
CA LEU A 130 -7.90 1.84 17.86
C LEU A 130 -9.25 2.48 17.53
N THR A 131 -9.41 2.95 16.29
CA THR A 131 -10.68 3.52 15.79
C THR A 131 -11.44 2.55 14.88
N PHE A 132 -12.65 2.93 14.44
CA PHE A 132 -13.42 2.12 13.49
C PHE A 132 -12.64 1.83 12.20
N ALA A 133 -11.91 2.80 11.65
CA ALA A 133 -11.07 2.60 10.47
C ALA A 133 -9.93 1.59 10.72
N ASP A 134 -9.29 1.57 11.89
CA ASP A 134 -8.24 0.59 12.20
C ASP A 134 -8.81 -0.84 12.25
N MET A 135 -9.99 -1.02 12.83
CA MET A 135 -10.65 -2.32 12.96
C MET A 135 -11.21 -2.83 11.63
N LEU A 136 -12.03 -2.01 10.96
CA LEU A 136 -12.68 -2.36 9.69
C LEU A 136 -11.68 -2.50 8.52
N ALA A 137 -10.46 -1.97 8.66
CA ALA A 137 -9.39 -2.18 7.69
C ALA A 137 -8.43 -3.32 8.08
N HIS A 138 -8.72 -4.12 9.11
CA HIS A 138 -7.85 -5.22 9.58
C HIS A 138 -6.41 -4.77 9.93
N ARG A 139 -6.24 -3.57 10.50
CA ARG A 139 -4.94 -2.99 10.90
C ARG A 139 -4.53 -3.35 12.31
N THR A 140 -5.30 -4.15 13.04
CA THR A 140 -4.94 -4.61 14.39
C THR A 140 -3.88 -5.72 14.34
N PRO A 141 -2.91 -5.76 15.28
CA PRO A 141 -1.96 -6.87 15.39
C PRO A 141 -2.55 -8.14 16.02
N VAL A 142 -3.85 -8.16 16.36
CA VAL A 142 -4.51 -9.31 17.01
C VAL A 142 -4.47 -10.53 16.08
N PRO A 143 -3.85 -11.66 16.46
CA PRO A 143 -3.63 -12.78 15.56
C PRO A 143 -4.94 -13.38 15.02
N PRO A 144 -4.91 -14.11 13.89
CA PRO A 144 -6.02 -14.94 13.45
C PRO A 144 -6.45 -15.91 14.55
N LEU A 145 -7.75 -15.97 14.81
CA LEU A 145 -8.32 -16.61 16.00
C LEU A 145 -9.61 -17.37 15.62
N ASP A 146 -9.64 -18.01 14.46
CA ASP A 146 -10.92 -18.45 13.89
C ASP A 146 -11.57 -19.63 14.63
N MET A 147 -10.75 -20.47 15.27
CA MET A 147 -11.21 -21.45 16.28
C MET A 147 -11.89 -20.81 17.50
N ALA A 148 -11.88 -19.49 17.67
CA ALA A 148 -12.50 -18.81 18.81
C ALA A 148 -13.98 -18.47 18.60
N TRP A 149 -14.41 -18.12 17.38
CA TRP A 149 -15.81 -17.81 17.08
C TRP A 149 -16.60 -19.04 16.59
N PHE A 150 -15.92 -20.00 15.96
CA PHE A 150 -16.51 -21.24 15.46
C PHE A 150 -17.32 -22.00 16.53
N ARG A 151 -18.64 -22.13 16.32
CA ARG A 151 -19.60 -22.82 17.22
C ARG A 151 -19.48 -22.40 18.69
N ASN A 152 -19.17 -21.13 18.94
CA ASN A 152 -19.03 -20.62 20.30
C ASN A 152 -20.41 -20.30 20.91
N GLU A 153 -20.82 -21.08 21.91
CA GLU A 153 -22.10 -20.91 22.63
C GLU A 153 -22.14 -19.62 23.48
N GLU A 154 -20.98 -19.00 23.72
CA GLU A 154 -20.86 -17.72 24.41
C GLU A 154 -21.21 -16.52 23.53
N SER A 155 -21.72 -15.45 24.14
CA SER A 155 -22.07 -14.23 23.42
C SER A 155 -20.87 -13.56 22.73
N THR A 156 -21.09 -12.85 21.62
CA THR A 156 -20.09 -11.98 20.98
C THR A 156 -19.42 -11.04 21.98
N ARG A 157 -20.17 -10.50 22.95
CA ARG A 157 -19.63 -9.65 24.03
C ARG A 157 -18.82 -10.41 25.07
N THR A 158 -18.96 -11.73 25.23
CA THR A 158 -18.02 -12.56 25.99
C THR A 158 -16.69 -12.67 25.24
N LEU A 159 -16.76 -12.98 23.95
CA LEU A 159 -15.57 -13.11 23.08
C LEU A 159 -14.77 -11.80 23.00
N ILE A 160 -15.45 -10.66 22.85
CA ILE A 160 -14.84 -9.32 22.88
C ILE A 160 -14.14 -9.04 24.24
N LYS A 161 -14.71 -9.49 25.36
CA LYS A 161 -14.09 -9.32 26.68
C LYS A 161 -12.82 -10.16 26.86
N GLN A 162 -12.72 -11.31 26.19
CA GLN A 162 -11.58 -12.23 26.29
C GLN A 162 -10.31 -11.70 25.60
N LEU A 163 -10.43 -10.78 24.64
CA LEU A 163 -9.31 -10.13 23.94
C LEU A 163 -8.28 -9.47 24.88
N ARG A 164 -8.67 -9.12 26.12
CA ARG A 164 -7.79 -8.54 27.14
C ARG A 164 -6.69 -9.48 27.65
N TYR A 165 -6.83 -10.78 27.39
CA TYR A 165 -5.88 -11.81 27.84
C TYR A 165 -4.86 -12.19 26.76
N ILE A 166 -5.01 -11.67 25.53
CA ILE A 166 -4.30 -12.18 24.36
C ILE A 166 -2.99 -11.44 24.16
N ASP A 167 -1.90 -12.21 24.12
CA ASP A 167 -0.60 -11.70 23.72
C ASP A 167 -0.63 -11.26 22.26
N LEU A 168 -0.23 -10.01 22.04
CA LEU A 168 -0.17 -9.42 20.72
C LEU A 168 1.26 -9.59 20.18
N PRO A 169 1.45 -9.99 18.92
CA PRO A 169 2.77 -10.01 18.28
C PRO A 169 3.39 -8.60 18.15
N SER A 170 2.59 -7.54 18.29
CA SER A 170 3.07 -6.15 18.39
C SER A 170 2.12 -5.28 19.22
N SER A 171 2.65 -4.23 19.85
CA SER A 171 1.89 -3.12 20.42
C SER A 171 1.51 -2.05 19.38
N LYS A 172 2.00 -2.18 18.13
CA LYS A 172 1.74 -1.26 17.02
C LYS A 172 0.62 -1.79 16.12
N LEU A 173 0.02 -0.89 15.34
CA LEU A 173 -0.85 -1.28 14.23
C LEU A 173 -0.08 -2.15 13.22
N SER A 174 -0.76 -3.16 12.69
CA SER A 174 -0.28 -3.95 11.56
C SER A 174 -0.07 -3.06 10.33
N PRO A 175 1.09 -3.14 9.64
CA PRO A 175 1.32 -2.44 8.38
C PRO A 175 0.51 -3.01 7.21
N THR A 176 -0.03 -4.22 7.37
CA THR A 176 -0.77 -4.97 6.36
C THR A 176 -2.11 -5.44 6.91
N ILE A 177 -2.95 -6.02 6.05
CA ILE A 177 -4.08 -6.84 6.45
C ILE A 177 -3.57 -7.97 7.34
N ASN A 178 -4.14 -8.02 8.53
CA ASN A 178 -4.14 -9.15 9.43
C ASN A 178 -5.62 -9.52 9.64
N TYR A 179 -6.15 -10.33 8.72
CA TYR A 179 -7.59 -10.51 8.54
C TYR A 179 -8.23 -11.14 9.78
N ASN A 180 -9.05 -10.37 10.50
CA ASN A 180 -9.52 -10.76 11.82
C ASN A 180 -11.04 -10.57 11.97
N ASN A 181 -11.77 -11.68 11.99
CA ASN A 181 -13.22 -11.72 12.12
C ASN A 181 -13.71 -11.16 13.47
N ILE A 182 -13.00 -11.43 14.56
CA ILE A 182 -13.37 -10.99 15.92
C ILE A 182 -13.24 -9.47 16.07
N ILE A 183 -12.21 -8.87 15.48
CA ILE A 183 -12.05 -7.40 15.47
C ILE A 183 -13.14 -6.72 14.62
N TYR A 184 -13.59 -7.36 13.55
CA TYR A 184 -14.80 -6.92 12.84
C TYR A 184 -16.06 -7.01 13.71
N ALA A 185 -16.17 -8.05 14.54
CA ALA A 185 -17.25 -8.19 15.52
C ALA A 185 -17.20 -7.11 16.63
N VAL A 186 -16.00 -6.69 17.08
CA VAL A 186 -15.83 -5.52 17.97
C VAL A 186 -16.45 -4.26 17.36
N ALA A 187 -16.13 -3.98 16.08
CA ALA A 187 -16.68 -2.82 15.38
C ALA A 187 -18.22 -2.92 15.25
N GLY A 188 -18.76 -4.07 14.82
CA GLY A 188 -20.21 -4.26 14.71
C GLY A 188 -20.96 -4.12 16.03
N GLU A 189 -20.44 -4.69 17.12
CA GLU A 189 -21.04 -4.55 18.46
C GLU A 189 -20.91 -3.12 19.02
N ALA A 190 -19.81 -2.43 18.79
CA ALA A 190 -19.65 -1.02 19.20
C ALA A 190 -20.64 -0.11 18.45
N ALA A 191 -20.84 -0.37 17.15
CA ALA A 191 -21.84 0.32 16.34
C ALA A 191 -23.26 0.08 16.85
N ALA A 192 -23.62 -1.18 17.15
CA ALA A 192 -24.90 -1.55 17.73
C ALA A 192 -25.12 -0.91 19.11
N ASN A 193 -24.06 -0.85 19.94
CA ASN A 193 -24.07 -0.21 21.25
C ASN A 193 -24.37 1.30 21.16
N VAL A 194 -23.76 2.01 20.22
CA VAL A 194 -24.04 3.44 19.94
C VAL A 194 -25.40 3.63 19.28
N ALA A 195 -25.83 2.69 18.44
CA ALA A 195 -27.13 2.70 17.79
C ALA A 195 -28.29 2.55 18.79
N GLY A 196 -28.08 1.78 19.87
CA GLY A 196 -29.06 1.49 20.91
C GLY A 196 -29.95 0.29 20.61
N MET A 197 -29.46 -0.68 19.83
CA MET A 197 -30.20 -1.82 19.27
C MET A 197 -29.28 -3.05 19.11
N SER A 198 -29.80 -4.20 18.68
CA SER A 198 -28.94 -5.35 18.35
C SER A 198 -28.19 -5.13 17.04
N TYR A 199 -27.11 -5.88 16.80
CA TYR A 199 -26.41 -5.85 15.51
C TYR A 199 -27.34 -6.24 14.34
N ALA A 200 -28.23 -7.21 14.53
CA ALA A 200 -29.20 -7.62 13.52
C ALA A 200 -30.20 -6.51 13.19
N ASP A 201 -30.71 -5.79 14.20
CA ASP A 201 -31.58 -4.63 14.01
C ASP A 201 -30.83 -3.48 13.31
N LEU A 202 -29.55 -3.28 13.61
CA LEU A 202 -28.72 -2.26 12.97
C LEU A 202 -28.58 -2.52 11.47
N ILE A 203 -28.16 -3.72 11.06
CA ILE A 203 -28.06 -4.11 9.65
C ILE A 203 -29.42 -4.01 8.95
N LYS A 204 -30.47 -4.51 9.60
CA LYS A 204 -31.82 -4.52 9.04
C LYS A 204 -32.34 -3.11 8.79
N THR A 205 -32.28 -2.22 9.79
CA THR A 205 -32.85 -0.87 9.71
C THR A 205 -31.98 0.12 8.93
N LYS A 206 -30.65 -0.07 8.86
CA LYS A 206 -29.73 0.82 8.13
C LYS A 206 -29.43 0.37 6.71
N VAL A 207 -29.55 -0.92 6.39
CA VAL A 207 -29.10 -1.45 5.09
C VAL A 207 -30.18 -2.28 4.39
N LEU A 208 -30.75 -3.30 5.03
CA LEU A 208 -31.66 -4.22 4.32
C LEU A 208 -33.02 -3.58 4.00
N GLU A 209 -33.63 -2.87 4.96
CA GLU A 209 -34.93 -2.22 4.80
C GLU A 209 -34.89 -1.00 3.86
N PRO A 210 -33.91 -0.06 3.95
CA PRO A 210 -33.81 1.07 3.02
C PRO A 210 -33.60 0.66 1.56
N LEU A 211 -32.85 -0.42 1.31
CA LEU A 211 -32.65 -0.98 -0.04
C LEU A 211 -33.80 -1.92 -0.45
N GLY A 212 -34.66 -2.34 0.48
CA GLY A 212 -35.75 -3.28 0.24
C GLY A 212 -35.25 -4.65 -0.23
N LEU A 213 -34.21 -5.19 0.43
CA LEU A 213 -33.70 -6.55 0.24
C LEU A 213 -34.57 -7.48 1.11
N LYS A 214 -35.51 -8.20 0.48
CA LYS A 214 -36.62 -8.88 1.21
C LYS A 214 -36.31 -10.33 1.55
N ASP A 215 -35.40 -10.95 0.81
CA ASP A 215 -34.93 -12.30 1.05
C ASP A 215 -33.53 -12.35 1.65
N ALA A 216 -33.00 -11.18 2.01
CA ALA A 216 -31.89 -11.02 2.93
C ALA A 216 -32.31 -11.15 4.40
N GLY A 217 -31.40 -11.63 5.24
CA GLY A 217 -31.55 -11.70 6.69
C GLY A 217 -30.24 -12.07 7.38
N LEU A 218 -30.30 -12.45 8.65
CA LEU A 218 -29.13 -12.85 9.44
C LEU A 218 -29.35 -14.21 10.10
N SER A 219 -28.25 -14.92 10.35
CA SER A 219 -28.15 -16.22 11.01
C SER A 219 -28.54 -17.45 10.20
N HIS A 220 -27.73 -18.48 10.35
CA HIS A 220 -27.93 -19.82 9.81
C HIS A 220 -29.29 -20.42 10.24
N PRO A 221 -29.74 -20.32 11.52
CA PRO A 221 -31.06 -20.82 11.94
C PRO A 221 -32.26 -20.01 11.43
N GLU A 222 -32.08 -18.77 10.96
CA GLU A 222 -33.15 -18.03 10.28
C GLU A 222 -33.24 -18.45 8.80
N MET A 223 -32.10 -18.58 8.12
CA MET A 223 -32.04 -19.04 6.73
C MET A 223 -32.74 -20.40 6.55
N ALA A 224 -32.52 -21.35 7.47
CA ALA A 224 -33.16 -22.67 7.45
C ALA A 224 -34.70 -22.66 7.55
N ARG A 225 -35.32 -21.52 7.88
CA ARG A 225 -36.79 -21.34 7.93
C ARG A 225 -37.38 -20.84 6.61
N LYS A 226 -36.55 -20.41 5.66
CA LYS A 226 -36.97 -20.01 4.31
C LYS A 226 -37.34 -21.28 3.50
N PRO A 227 -38.35 -21.25 2.61
CA PRO A 227 -38.77 -22.43 1.84
C PRO A 227 -37.82 -22.78 0.67
N ASN A 228 -36.78 -21.98 0.47
CA ASN A 228 -35.91 -21.94 -0.70
C ASN A 228 -34.42 -21.79 -0.32
N TYR A 229 -34.01 -22.27 0.85
CA TYR A 229 -32.60 -22.29 1.25
C TYR A 229 -31.81 -23.39 0.55
N ALA A 230 -30.50 -23.19 0.42
CA ALA A 230 -29.57 -24.21 -0.03
C ALA A 230 -29.00 -25.01 1.14
N MET A 231 -29.03 -26.33 1.04
CA MET A 231 -28.25 -27.25 1.88
C MET A 231 -26.77 -27.16 1.49
N PRO A 232 -25.83 -27.18 2.46
CA PRO A 232 -24.40 -27.14 2.20
C PRO A 232 -23.86 -28.51 1.79
N TYR A 233 -22.83 -28.54 0.96
CA TYR A 233 -22.11 -29.75 0.55
C TYR A 233 -20.59 -29.61 0.67
N ASP A 234 -19.92 -30.76 0.70
CA ASP A 234 -18.46 -30.94 0.59
C ASP A 234 -18.18 -32.16 -0.32
N ALA A 235 -16.92 -32.35 -0.71
CA ALA A 235 -16.45 -33.56 -1.40
C ALA A 235 -15.11 -34.04 -0.85
N ALA A 236 -14.84 -35.34 -1.00
CA ALA A 236 -13.58 -35.94 -0.57
C ALA A 236 -12.41 -35.47 -1.47
N THR A 237 -12.58 -35.54 -2.79
CA THR A 237 -11.62 -35.00 -3.79
C THR A 237 -12.32 -34.13 -4.82
N TYR A 238 -11.55 -33.40 -5.63
CA TYR A 238 -12.09 -32.65 -6.77
C TYR A 238 -12.74 -33.57 -7.81
N GLU A 239 -12.17 -34.76 -8.04
CA GLU A 239 -12.73 -35.74 -8.99
C GLU A 239 -14.05 -36.34 -8.48
N ASP A 240 -14.20 -36.56 -7.17
CA ASP A 240 -15.50 -36.93 -6.56
C ASP A 240 -16.55 -35.83 -6.85
N ALA A 241 -16.19 -34.57 -6.61
CA ALA A 241 -17.06 -33.43 -6.85
C ALA A 241 -17.50 -33.35 -8.33
N ARG A 242 -16.59 -33.52 -9.28
CA ARG A 242 -16.88 -33.54 -10.72
C ARG A 242 -17.76 -34.72 -11.16
N ASN A 243 -17.61 -35.88 -10.51
CA ASN A 243 -18.47 -37.04 -10.73
C ASN A 243 -19.83 -36.93 -9.98
N GLY A 244 -20.08 -35.83 -9.25
CA GLY A 244 -21.33 -35.60 -8.52
C GLY A 244 -21.45 -36.37 -7.20
N ILE A 245 -20.31 -36.80 -6.64
CA ILE A 245 -20.21 -37.56 -5.39
C ILE A 245 -19.98 -36.54 -4.26
N TYR A 246 -21.06 -36.16 -3.59
CA TYR A 246 -21.06 -35.14 -2.54
C TYR A 246 -21.44 -35.70 -1.17
N GLU A 247 -20.85 -35.11 -0.13
CA GLU A 247 -21.29 -35.24 1.27
C GLU A 247 -22.28 -34.11 1.56
N GLU A 248 -23.52 -34.43 1.94
CA GLU A 248 -24.51 -33.44 2.37
C GLU A 248 -24.29 -33.06 3.84
N GLY A 249 -24.11 -31.77 4.09
CA GLY A 249 -23.91 -31.24 5.44
C GLY A 249 -25.21 -30.91 6.16
N TYR A 250 -25.08 -30.12 7.23
CA TYR A 250 -26.19 -29.59 8.02
C TYR A 250 -26.09 -28.07 8.16
N ILE A 251 -27.20 -27.43 8.52
CA ILE A 251 -27.21 -26.04 9.00
C ILE A 251 -26.91 -26.05 10.50
N ASP A 252 -26.06 -25.15 10.98
CA ASP A 252 -25.81 -25.05 12.42
C ASP A 252 -26.98 -24.36 13.16
N GLU A 253 -27.27 -24.82 14.37
CA GLU A 253 -28.28 -24.24 15.25
C GLU A 253 -27.74 -23.06 16.07
N ILE A 254 -26.41 -22.93 16.18
CA ILE A 254 -25.70 -21.86 16.90
C ILE A 254 -25.41 -20.70 15.92
N PRO A 255 -25.92 -19.47 16.15
CA PRO A 255 -25.54 -18.29 15.37
C PRO A 255 -24.04 -17.97 15.49
N MET A 256 -23.44 -17.37 14.46
CA MET A 256 -22.01 -17.05 14.48
C MET A 256 -21.66 -16.04 15.58
N ALA A 257 -20.74 -16.39 16.48
CA ALA A 257 -20.32 -15.49 17.56
C ALA A 257 -19.57 -14.24 17.05
N ASP A 258 -19.10 -14.27 15.81
CA ASP A 258 -18.53 -13.16 15.04
C ASP A 258 -19.53 -12.60 14.01
N ALA A 259 -20.85 -12.64 14.24
CA ALA A 259 -21.88 -12.27 13.25
C ALA A 259 -21.62 -11.01 12.38
N PRO A 260 -21.01 -9.91 12.88
CA PRO A 260 -20.60 -8.77 12.04
C PRO A 260 -19.49 -9.03 11.03
N ALA A 261 -18.94 -10.24 11.00
CA ALA A 261 -17.93 -10.67 10.06
C ALA A 261 -18.45 -11.67 9.01
N GLY A 262 -19.58 -12.38 9.24
CA GLY A 262 -19.88 -13.57 8.43
C GLY A 262 -21.33 -14.10 8.32
N ASP A 263 -22.34 -13.51 8.98
CA ASP A 263 -23.62 -14.23 9.25
C ASP A 263 -24.86 -13.75 8.45
N ILE A 264 -24.69 -12.95 7.39
CA ILE A 264 -25.80 -12.56 6.48
C ILE A 264 -26.10 -13.69 5.48
N TYR A 265 -27.38 -13.89 5.17
CA TYR A 265 -27.84 -14.68 4.02
C TYR A 265 -28.67 -13.82 3.06
N MET A 266 -28.71 -14.19 1.77
CA MET A 266 -29.63 -13.63 0.74
C MET A 266 -29.65 -14.50 -0.52
N ASN A 267 -30.47 -14.14 -1.51
CA ASN A 267 -30.41 -14.69 -2.87
C ASN A 267 -29.49 -13.84 -3.78
N VAL A 268 -29.17 -14.35 -4.98
CA VAL A 268 -28.16 -13.71 -5.85
C VAL A 268 -28.67 -12.42 -6.50
N VAL A 269 -29.99 -12.25 -6.63
CA VAL A 269 -30.61 -11.03 -7.19
C VAL A 269 -30.54 -9.88 -6.18
N ASP A 270 -30.86 -10.13 -4.90
CA ASP A 270 -30.67 -9.17 -3.80
C ASP A 270 -29.16 -8.85 -3.62
N LEU A 271 -28.25 -9.82 -3.81
CA LEU A 271 -26.80 -9.58 -3.76
C LEU A 271 -26.29 -8.71 -4.92
N ALA A 272 -26.78 -8.93 -6.15
CA ALA A 272 -26.48 -8.08 -7.29
C ALA A 272 -27.03 -6.65 -7.09
N LYS A 273 -28.25 -6.53 -6.54
CA LYS A 273 -28.89 -5.26 -6.20
C LYS A 273 -28.13 -4.51 -5.08
N TRP A 274 -27.59 -5.21 -4.09
CA TRP A 274 -26.64 -4.62 -3.12
C TRP A 274 -25.42 -4.03 -3.81
N GLY A 275 -24.74 -4.81 -4.65
CA GLY A 275 -23.60 -4.34 -5.44
C GLY A 275 -23.95 -3.14 -6.32
N ARG A 276 -25.17 -3.08 -6.87
CA ARG A 276 -25.65 -1.94 -7.66
C ARG A 276 -25.74 -0.64 -6.86
N VAL A 277 -26.23 -0.69 -5.63
CA VAL A 277 -26.37 0.51 -4.79
C VAL A 277 -25.01 1.03 -4.35
N ILE A 278 -24.06 0.15 -4.03
CA ILE A 278 -22.68 0.56 -3.70
C ILE A 278 -21.94 1.08 -4.95
N LEU A 279 -22.09 0.43 -6.11
CA LEU A 279 -21.63 0.91 -7.41
C LEU A 279 -22.19 2.31 -7.78
N LYS A 280 -23.38 2.67 -7.27
CA LYS A 280 -23.97 4.01 -7.41
C LYS A 280 -23.86 4.87 -6.15
N GLU A 281 -22.83 4.65 -5.34
CA GLU A 281 -22.46 5.50 -4.19
C GLU A 281 -23.64 5.74 -3.22
N GLY A 282 -24.49 4.72 -3.03
CA GLY A 282 -25.67 4.77 -2.17
C GLY A 282 -26.99 5.13 -2.86
N GLU A 283 -27.05 5.26 -4.19
CA GLU A 283 -28.29 5.53 -4.93
C GLU A 283 -29.06 4.26 -5.32
N LEU A 284 -30.39 4.29 -5.17
CA LEU A 284 -31.36 3.31 -5.69
C LEU A 284 -32.55 4.05 -6.31
N ASP A 285 -32.93 3.70 -7.55
CA ASP A 285 -34.09 4.26 -8.27
C ASP A 285 -34.16 5.81 -8.28
N GLY A 286 -33.01 6.49 -8.44
CA GLY A 286 -32.93 7.96 -8.42
C GLY A 286 -33.04 8.59 -7.02
N LYS A 287 -32.87 7.80 -5.95
CA LYS A 287 -32.90 8.24 -4.56
C LYS A 287 -31.62 7.81 -3.84
N GLN A 288 -31.02 8.74 -3.10
CA GLN A 288 -29.96 8.42 -2.14
C GLN A 288 -30.58 7.63 -0.96
N VAL A 289 -30.24 6.35 -0.82
CA VAL A 289 -30.75 5.44 0.23
C VAL A 289 -29.70 5.06 1.30
N LEU A 290 -28.42 5.31 1.01
CA LEU A 290 -27.29 5.30 1.96
C LEU A 290 -26.54 6.62 1.86
N ASN A 291 -25.79 7.02 2.89
CA ASN A 291 -24.99 8.24 2.82
C ASN A 291 -23.82 8.12 1.81
N LYS A 292 -23.80 9.03 0.84
CA LYS A 292 -22.84 9.05 -0.27
C LYS A 292 -21.40 9.11 0.19
N GLU A 293 -21.08 10.05 1.08
CA GLU A 293 -19.73 10.28 1.57
C GLU A 293 -19.18 9.08 2.36
N SER A 294 -20.06 8.38 3.07
CA SER A 294 -19.71 7.19 3.86
C SER A 294 -19.55 5.95 2.98
N VAL A 295 -20.38 5.77 1.95
CA VAL A 295 -20.12 4.73 0.92
C VAL A 295 -18.81 5.02 0.19
N GLN A 296 -18.53 6.28 -0.16
CA GLN A 296 -17.23 6.66 -0.72
C GLN A 296 -16.06 6.41 0.23
N GLU A 297 -16.23 6.52 1.56
CA GLU A 297 -15.19 6.16 2.52
C GLU A 297 -14.97 4.63 2.59
N THR A 298 -16.03 3.81 2.58
CA THR A 298 -15.84 2.34 2.55
C THR A 298 -15.16 1.85 1.28
N LEU A 299 -15.19 2.62 0.20
CA LEU A 299 -14.45 2.33 -1.03
C LEU A 299 -13.02 2.90 -1.07
N LYS A 300 -12.55 3.61 -0.04
CA LYS A 300 -11.15 4.08 0.07
C LYS A 300 -10.28 3.02 0.71
N SER A 301 -9.05 2.89 0.24
CA SER A 301 -8.08 1.99 0.85
C SER A 301 -7.58 2.57 2.17
N HIS A 302 -7.77 1.81 3.25
CA HIS A 302 -7.23 2.11 4.58
C HIS A 302 -6.13 1.12 4.99
N ASN A 303 -6.05 -0.05 4.32
CA ASN A 303 -5.01 -1.04 4.50
C ASN A 303 -4.74 -1.78 3.17
N ILE A 304 -3.85 -2.78 3.20
CA ILE A 304 -3.31 -3.48 2.04
C ILE A 304 -3.16 -4.98 2.34
N VAL A 305 -3.58 -5.84 1.42
CA VAL A 305 -3.29 -7.27 1.48
C VAL A 305 -1.91 -7.50 0.85
N GLN A 306 -0.99 -8.12 1.60
CA GLN A 306 0.17 -8.76 0.97
C GLN A 306 -0.26 -10.12 0.44
N LEU A 307 -0.04 -10.34 -0.85
CA LEU A 307 -0.11 -11.64 -1.50
C LEU A 307 1.26 -11.87 -2.19
N PRO A 308 1.71 -13.13 -2.31
CA PRO A 308 2.70 -13.47 -3.32
C PRO A 308 2.12 -13.23 -4.73
N GLN A 309 3.00 -13.35 -5.73
CA GLN A 309 2.78 -13.07 -7.16
C GLN A 309 1.34 -13.33 -7.65
N ARG A 310 0.71 -12.33 -8.29
CA ARG A 310 -0.69 -12.42 -8.75
C ARG A 310 -0.77 -12.79 -10.23
N ARG A 311 -1.86 -13.44 -10.63
CA ARG A 311 -2.06 -13.90 -12.02
C ARG A 311 -2.18 -12.72 -13.01
N PRO A 312 -1.77 -12.91 -14.29
CA PRO A 312 -1.85 -11.89 -15.33
C PRO A 312 -3.20 -11.16 -15.40
N GLY A 313 -3.13 -9.83 -15.46
CA GLY A 313 -4.30 -8.95 -15.48
C GLY A 313 -4.74 -8.42 -14.11
N LEU A 314 -4.34 -9.00 -12.97
CA LEU A 314 -4.71 -8.55 -11.62
C LEU A 314 -3.75 -7.50 -11.05
N ALA A 315 -4.11 -6.80 -9.96
CA ALA A 315 -3.25 -5.80 -9.35
C ALA A 315 -2.47 -6.33 -8.11
N PRO A 316 -1.16 -6.63 -8.19
CA PRO A 316 -0.32 -7.10 -7.07
C PRO A 316 -0.34 -6.36 -5.71
N THR A 317 -0.86 -5.14 -5.62
CA THR A 317 -1.28 -4.49 -4.38
C THR A 317 -2.80 -4.49 -4.34
N LEU A 318 -3.33 -5.38 -3.51
CA LEU A 318 -4.76 -5.52 -3.29
C LEU A 318 -5.13 -4.63 -2.09
N GLY A 319 -5.77 -3.49 -2.35
CA GLY A 319 -6.18 -2.58 -1.28
C GLY A 319 -7.31 -3.17 -0.46
N TYR A 320 -7.52 -2.65 0.75
CA TYR A 320 -8.71 -2.96 1.53
C TYR A 320 -9.33 -1.68 2.10
N GLY A 321 -10.58 -1.45 1.72
CA GLY A 321 -11.42 -0.38 2.23
C GLY A 321 -12.57 -0.96 3.00
N LEU A 322 -12.56 -0.79 4.33
CA LEU A 322 -13.68 -1.03 5.26
C LEU A 322 -14.69 -2.11 4.79
N GLY A 323 -14.24 -3.34 4.51
CA GLY A 323 -15.12 -4.44 4.08
C GLY A 323 -15.09 -4.80 2.59
N TRP A 324 -14.23 -4.16 1.79
CA TRP A 324 -14.05 -4.39 0.36
C TRP A 324 -12.58 -4.59 0.00
N LEU A 325 -12.31 -5.54 -0.90
CA LEU A 325 -11.03 -5.67 -1.59
C LEU A 325 -11.04 -4.75 -2.82
N LEU A 326 -9.94 -4.01 -3.00
CA LEU A 326 -9.82 -2.93 -3.99
C LEU A 326 -8.71 -3.29 -5.00
N ASP A 327 -9.11 -3.63 -6.21
CA ASP A 327 -8.29 -4.28 -7.24
C ASP A 327 -8.39 -3.56 -8.60
N SER A 328 -7.61 -4.01 -9.58
CA SER A 328 -7.79 -3.69 -11.00
C SER A 328 -7.61 -4.95 -11.82
N TYR A 329 -8.56 -5.22 -12.73
CA TYR A 329 -8.55 -6.37 -13.62
C TYR A 329 -8.51 -5.92 -15.07
N LYS A 330 -7.42 -6.21 -15.78
CA LYS A 330 -7.15 -5.76 -17.17
C LYS A 330 -7.33 -4.25 -17.36
N GLY A 331 -6.97 -3.49 -16.32
CA GLY A 331 -7.17 -2.06 -16.23
C GLY A 331 -8.52 -1.66 -15.61
N HIS A 332 -9.57 -2.45 -15.75
CA HIS A 332 -10.88 -2.11 -15.22
C HIS A 332 -10.86 -2.18 -13.69
N ALA A 333 -11.14 -1.05 -13.02
CA ALA A 333 -11.18 -1.00 -11.57
C ALA A 333 -12.20 -2.02 -11.06
N CYS A 334 -11.78 -2.88 -10.14
CA CYS A 334 -12.60 -3.99 -9.65
C CYS A 334 -12.70 -3.89 -8.13
N ILE A 335 -13.92 -3.68 -7.64
CA ILE A 335 -14.22 -3.66 -6.21
C ILE A 335 -14.99 -4.93 -5.92
N GLN A 336 -14.46 -5.73 -5.00
CA GLN A 336 -14.90 -7.11 -4.81
C GLN A 336 -14.85 -7.52 -3.34
N HIS A 337 -15.66 -8.49 -2.97
CA HIS A 337 -15.42 -9.25 -1.74
C HIS A 337 -15.96 -10.67 -1.93
N GLY A 338 -15.19 -11.67 -1.51
CA GLY A 338 -15.61 -13.06 -1.47
C GLY A 338 -16.20 -13.44 -0.12
N GLY A 339 -16.98 -14.50 -0.07
CA GLY A 339 -17.37 -15.14 1.18
C GLY A 339 -17.16 -16.65 1.10
N CYS A 340 -16.62 -17.21 2.17
CA CYS A 340 -16.46 -18.64 2.35
C CYS A 340 -16.88 -18.97 3.79
N ASN A 341 -17.93 -19.76 3.95
CA ASN A 341 -18.31 -20.44 5.19
C ASN A 341 -18.34 -21.95 4.90
N ALA A 342 -18.48 -22.80 5.91
CA ALA A 342 -18.56 -24.24 5.69
C ALA A 342 -19.71 -24.62 4.73
N GLY A 343 -19.36 -25.27 3.62
CA GLY A 343 -20.28 -25.64 2.54
C GLY A 343 -20.95 -24.50 1.77
N TYR A 344 -20.47 -23.26 1.88
CA TYR A 344 -20.98 -22.11 1.11
C TYR A 344 -19.86 -21.24 0.56
N ARG A 345 -20.00 -20.85 -0.72
CA ARG A 345 -19.11 -19.90 -1.39
C ARG A 345 -19.93 -18.81 -2.07
N SER A 346 -19.61 -17.56 -1.77
CA SER A 346 -20.24 -16.37 -2.35
C SER A 346 -19.19 -15.48 -2.99
N TYR A 347 -19.60 -14.71 -3.99
CA TYR A 347 -18.75 -13.67 -4.56
C TYR A 347 -19.59 -12.51 -5.07
N LEU A 348 -19.08 -11.30 -4.88
CA LEU A 348 -19.61 -10.08 -5.48
C LEU A 348 -18.45 -9.24 -5.98
N ALA A 349 -18.52 -8.85 -7.25
CA ALA A 349 -17.62 -7.88 -7.86
C ALA A 349 -18.42 -6.83 -8.61
N PHE A 350 -17.95 -5.59 -8.62
CA PHE A 350 -18.47 -4.53 -9.46
C PHE A 350 -17.33 -3.67 -10.02
N TYR A 351 -17.58 -3.14 -11.21
CA TYR A 351 -16.62 -2.46 -12.06
C TYR A 351 -17.09 -1.01 -12.28
N PRO A 352 -16.59 -0.02 -11.49
CA PRO A 352 -17.15 1.33 -11.44
C PRO A 352 -17.20 2.07 -12.77
N ASP A 353 -16.18 1.91 -13.62
CA ASP A 353 -16.07 2.62 -14.90
C ASP A 353 -16.98 2.03 -16.00
N ASP A 354 -17.50 0.82 -15.80
CA ASP A 354 -18.17 0.01 -16.84
C ASP A 354 -19.63 -0.32 -16.51
N ASP A 355 -20.12 0.16 -15.36
CA ASP A 355 -21.49 -0.01 -14.86
C ASP A 355 -21.95 -1.48 -14.73
N LEU A 356 -21.00 -2.37 -14.42
CA LEU A 356 -21.15 -3.83 -14.34
C LEU A 356 -21.10 -4.32 -12.88
N VAL A 357 -22.02 -5.20 -12.50
CA VAL A 357 -22.03 -5.97 -11.25
C VAL A 357 -22.19 -7.46 -11.57
N ILE A 358 -21.39 -8.30 -10.93
CA ILE A 358 -21.43 -9.76 -11.06
C ILE A 358 -21.55 -10.35 -9.64
N ALA A 359 -22.64 -11.07 -9.40
CA ALA A 359 -22.93 -11.72 -8.13
C ALA A 359 -23.04 -13.24 -8.31
N HIS A 360 -22.56 -14.00 -7.32
CA HIS A 360 -22.49 -15.45 -7.35
C HIS A 360 -22.77 -16.06 -5.97
N LEU A 361 -23.54 -17.17 -5.95
CA LEU A 361 -23.74 -18.04 -4.78
C LEU A 361 -23.55 -19.51 -5.18
N ALA A 362 -22.93 -20.32 -4.31
CA ALA A 362 -22.81 -21.77 -4.44
C ALA A 362 -22.91 -22.47 -3.08
N ASN A 363 -23.41 -23.71 -3.08
CA ASN A 363 -23.52 -24.55 -1.90
C ASN A 363 -22.40 -25.61 -1.77
N ILE A 364 -21.18 -25.22 -2.15
CA ILE A 364 -19.94 -25.91 -1.80
C ILE A 364 -18.88 -24.84 -1.53
N TYR A 365 -17.95 -25.07 -0.60
CA TYR A 365 -16.96 -24.06 -0.20
C TYR A 365 -15.60 -24.19 -0.90
N ILE A 366 -15.20 -25.42 -1.26
CA ILE A 366 -14.00 -25.71 -2.06
C ILE A 366 -14.34 -25.55 -3.55
N THR A 367 -14.31 -24.32 -4.03
CA THR A 367 -14.33 -24.01 -5.46
C THR A 367 -13.78 -22.61 -5.72
N GLU A 368 -12.94 -22.48 -6.74
CA GLU A 368 -12.43 -21.17 -7.18
C GLU A 368 -13.20 -20.63 -8.39
N LEU A 369 -14.22 -21.35 -8.88
CA LEU A 369 -15.10 -20.87 -9.95
C LEU A 369 -15.77 -19.56 -9.55
N THR A 370 -16.25 -19.41 -8.31
CA THR A 370 -16.95 -18.19 -7.86
C THR A 370 -16.09 -16.93 -8.00
N THR A 371 -14.78 -17.09 -7.84
CA THR A 371 -13.78 -16.02 -7.82
C THR A 371 -13.24 -15.72 -9.21
N ASN A 372 -13.11 -16.72 -10.07
CA ASN A 372 -12.61 -16.59 -11.45
C ASN A 372 -13.72 -16.32 -12.48
N LEU A 373 -14.95 -16.78 -12.25
CA LEU A 373 -16.07 -16.63 -13.19
C LEU A 373 -16.44 -15.16 -13.42
N GLN A 374 -16.22 -14.28 -12.45
CA GLN A 374 -16.38 -12.83 -12.67
C GLN A 374 -15.42 -12.27 -13.73
N TYR A 375 -14.20 -12.79 -13.85
CA TYR A 375 -13.24 -12.40 -14.88
C TYR A 375 -13.65 -12.94 -16.26
N TYR A 376 -14.17 -14.17 -16.31
CA TYR A 376 -14.77 -14.74 -17.53
C TYR A 376 -15.99 -13.94 -18.02
N ILE A 377 -16.87 -13.53 -17.09
CA ILE A 377 -18.05 -12.72 -17.39
C ILE A 377 -17.65 -11.29 -17.80
N ALA A 378 -16.71 -10.66 -17.11
CA ALA A 378 -16.18 -9.34 -17.49
C ALA A 378 -15.54 -9.38 -18.89
N ASP A 379 -14.73 -10.40 -19.20
CA ASP A 379 -14.18 -10.61 -20.54
C ASP A 379 -15.28 -10.71 -21.62
N GLY A 380 -16.35 -11.47 -21.35
CA GLY A 380 -17.45 -11.69 -22.29
C GLY A 380 -18.39 -10.48 -22.48
N ILE A 381 -18.69 -9.75 -21.41
CA ILE A 381 -19.61 -8.60 -21.42
C ILE A 381 -18.91 -7.32 -21.93
N LEU A 382 -17.67 -7.07 -21.52
CA LEU A 382 -16.90 -5.88 -21.91
C LEU A 382 -16.08 -6.09 -23.19
N GLY A 383 -15.99 -7.34 -23.70
CA GLY A 383 -15.25 -7.68 -24.92
C GLY A 383 -13.73 -7.65 -24.75
N LEU A 384 -13.23 -7.97 -23.55
CA LEU A 384 -11.80 -7.90 -23.22
C LEU A 384 -11.04 -9.05 -23.92
N PRO A 385 -9.74 -8.87 -24.24
CA PRO A 385 -8.94 -9.96 -24.77
C PRO A 385 -8.82 -11.10 -23.74
N LYS A 386 -9.13 -12.33 -24.15
CA LYS A 386 -8.85 -13.52 -23.35
C LYS A 386 -7.34 -13.68 -23.20
N THR A 387 -6.86 -13.58 -21.96
CA THR A 387 -5.46 -13.79 -21.56
C THR A 387 -5.25 -15.14 -20.89
N GLU A 388 -6.32 -15.69 -20.33
CA GLU A 388 -6.40 -16.90 -19.50
C GLU A 388 -7.68 -17.64 -19.89
N ASP A 389 -7.72 -18.99 -19.84
CA ASP A 389 -9.01 -19.68 -19.74
C ASP A 389 -9.40 -19.80 -18.26
N TRP A 390 -10.04 -18.72 -17.77
CA TRP A 390 -10.57 -18.61 -16.42
C TRP A 390 -11.47 -19.77 -15.97
N ILE A 391 -12.06 -20.54 -16.91
CA ILE A 391 -13.04 -21.58 -16.61
C ILE A 391 -12.42 -22.97 -16.78
N ASN A 392 -11.85 -23.28 -17.96
CA ASN A 392 -11.40 -24.64 -18.30
C ASN A 392 -9.95 -24.92 -17.87
N GLU A 393 -9.14 -23.89 -17.60
CA GLU A 393 -7.74 -24.04 -17.15
C GLU A 393 -7.58 -23.51 -15.73
N VAL A 394 -7.66 -22.19 -15.52
CA VAL A 394 -7.34 -21.55 -14.24
C VAL A 394 -8.26 -22.01 -13.10
N THR A 395 -9.57 -22.16 -13.34
CA THR A 395 -10.48 -22.68 -12.29
C THR A 395 -10.24 -24.15 -11.99
N HIS A 396 -9.87 -24.98 -12.96
CA HIS A 396 -9.53 -26.38 -12.70
C HIS A 396 -8.21 -26.49 -11.94
N GLU A 397 -7.18 -25.78 -12.39
CA GLU A 397 -5.86 -25.72 -11.75
C GLU A 397 -5.99 -25.23 -10.30
N MET A 398 -6.66 -24.09 -10.08
CA MET A 398 -6.85 -23.54 -8.74
C MET A 398 -7.79 -24.37 -7.88
N THR A 399 -8.89 -24.93 -8.42
CA THR A 399 -9.80 -25.76 -7.60
C THR A 399 -9.15 -27.10 -7.24
N GLN A 400 -8.40 -27.73 -8.15
CA GLN A 400 -7.58 -28.89 -7.85
C GLN A 400 -6.55 -28.54 -6.77
N ALA A 401 -5.77 -27.47 -6.95
CA ALA A 401 -4.77 -27.04 -5.96
C ALA A 401 -5.40 -26.70 -4.60
N THR A 402 -6.58 -26.09 -4.55
CA THR A 402 -7.31 -25.84 -3.29
C THR A 402 -7.83 -27.15 -2.68
N TYR A 403 -8.30 -28.12 -3.47
CA TYR A 403 -8.62 -29.47 -2.98
C TYR A 403 -7.38 -30.21 -2.48
N ASP A 404 -6.22 -30.07 -3.14
CA ASP A 404 -4.95 -30.67 -2.74
C ASP A 404 -4.44 -30.02 -1.45
N VAL A 405 -4.54 -28.70 -1.31
CA VAL A 405 -4.24 -27.97 -0.07
C VAL A 405 -5.21 -28.35 1.05
N PHE A 406 -6.50 -28.54 0.78
CA PHE A 406 -7.43 -29.07 1.79
C PHE A 406 -7.20 -30.56 2.08
N ALA A 407 -6.72 -31.37 1.14
CA ALA A 407 -6.30 -32.75 1.38
C ALA A 407 -5.03 -32.77 2.26
N MET A 408 -4.04 -31.94 1.95
CA MET A 408 -2.86 -31.71 2.78
C MET A 408 -3.22 -31.13 4.15
N ALA A 409 -4.24 -30.28 4.29
CA ALA A 409 -4.71 -29.81 5.60
C ALA A 409 -5.51 -30.88 6.37
N ARG A 410 -6.27 -31.72 5.67
CA ARG A 410 -6.92 -32.93 6.20
C ARG A 410 -5.88 -33.95 6.68
N GLU A 411 -4.77 -34.14 5.97
CA GLU A 411 -3.61 -34.91 6.44
C GLU A 411 -2.72 -34.14 7.42
N GLY A 412 -2.84 -32.81 7.43
CA GLY A 412 -2.12 -31.83 8.25
C GLY A 412 -0.82 -31.35 7.58
N ASP A 413 -0.59 -30.02 7.55
CA ASP A 413 0.75 -29.45 7.36
C ASP A 413 1.56 -29.68 8.64
N ILE A 414 1.95 -30.94 8.85
CA ILE A 414 2.58 -31.42 10.08
C ILE A 414 4.00 -31.91 9.75
N PRO A 415 5.03 -31.43 10.47
CA PRO A 415 6.41 -31.90 10.26
C PRO A 415 6.55 -33.42 10.29
N ASP A 416 7.51 -33.97 9.56
CA ASP A 416 7.72 -35.42 9.44
C ASP A 416 7.80 -36.14 10.80
N ARG A 417 7.23 -37.35 10.84
CA ARG A 417 7.27 -38.20 12.03
C ARG A 417 8.71 -38.63 12.34
N ILE A 418 9.14 -38.46 13.60
CA ILE A 418 10.45 -38.91 14.06
C ILE A 418 10.28 -40.33 14.60
N GLU A 419 10.59 -41.30 13.75
CA GLU A 419 10.29 -42.71 14.02
C GLU A 419 10.99 -43.30 15.25
N GLY A 420 10.33 -44.28 15.87
CA GLY A 420 10.84 -45.00 17.04
C GLY A 420 10.98 -44.18 18.32
N LYS A 421 10.35 -43.01 18.42
CA LYS A 421 10.31 -42.19 19.65
C LYS A 421 9.04 -42.51 20.46
N PRO A 422 9.15 -42.95 21.73
CA PRO A 422 7.98 -43.17 22.58
C PRO A 422 7.41 -41.84 23.08
N HIS A 423 6.37 -41.91 23.91
CA HIS A 423 5.94 -40.80 24.76
C HIS A 423 7.08 -40.39 25.71
N SER A 424 7.16 -39.11 26.10
CA SER A 424 8.07 -38.68 27.19
C SER A 424 7.43 -38.83 28.58
N HIS A 425 6.10 -38.90 28.64
CA HIS A 425 5.27 -39.02 29.85
C HIS A 425 4.25 -40.16 29.70
N GLU A 426 3.58 -40.58 30.77
CA GLU A 426 2.52 -41.60 30.66
C GLU A 426 1.26 -40.99 30.03
N PRO A 427 0.39 -41.76 29.35
CA PRO A 427 -0.83 -41.22 28.72
C PRO A 427 -1.71 -40.40 29.69
N ILE A 428 -1.73 -40.77 30.97
CA ILE A 428 -2.49 -40.08 32.02
C ILE A 428 -1.95 -38.67 32.32
N ASP A 429 -0.68 -38.36 32.03
CA ASP A 429 -0.06 -37.07 32.34
C ASP A 429 -0.49 -35.97 31.35
N TYR A 430 -0.98 -36.35 30.16
CA TYR A 430 -1.59 -35.45 29.18
C TYR A 430 -3.10 -35.23 29.43
N VAL A 431 -3.72 -35.93 30.39
CA VAL A 431 -5.15 -35.79 30.70
C VAL A 431 -5.39 -34.53 31.52
N GLY A 432 -6.25 -33.64 31.04
CA GLY A 432 -6.49 -32.37 31.72
C GLY A 432 -7.41 -31.42 30.98
N GLU A 433 -7.62 -30.25 31.59
CA GLU A 433 -8.45 -29.17 31.05
C GLU A 433 -7.56 -28.00 30.63
N TYR A 434 -7.07 -28.05 29.40
CA TYR A 434 -6.31 -26.96 28.79
C TYR A 434 -7.27 -25.81 28.47
N THR A 435 -6.91 -24.58 28.81
CA THR A 435 -7.76 -23.40 28.56
C THR A 435 -6.98 -22.34 27.82
N HIS A 436 -7.40 -22.04 26.58
CA HIS A 436 -6.91 -20.88 25.84
C HIS A 436 -7.99 -19.78 25.89
N PRO A 437 -7.70 -18.51 26.24
CA PRO A 437 -8.75 -17.55 26.56
C PRO A 437 -9.77 -17.25 25.44
N MET A 438 -9.44 -17.52 24.17
CA MET A 438 -10.35 -17.33 23.02
C MET A 438 -11.03 -18.64 22.55
N VAL A 439 -10.31 -19.75 22.55
CA VAL A 439 -10.85 -21.07 22.12
C VAL A 439 -11.70 -21.70 23.24
N GLY A 440 -11.49 -21.25 24.47
CA GLY A 440 -12.14 -21.77 25.66
C GLY A 440 -11.43 -23.02 26.17
N LYS A 441 -12.24 -23.98 26.63
CA LYS A 441 -11.81 -25.21 27.28
C LYS A 441 -11.61 -26.33 26.25
N VAL A 442 -10.40 -26.89 26.25
CA VAL A 442 -9.96 -28.06 25.51
C VAL A 442 -9.70 -29.17 26.52
N VAL A 443 -10.54 -30.19 26.54
CA VAL A 443 -10.40 -31.32 27.49
C VAL A 443 -9.68 -32.45 26.79
N VAL A 444 -8.56 -32.90 27.36
CA VAL A 444 -7.95 -34.17 26.96
C VAL A 444 -8.36 -35.24 27.96
N THR A 445 -8.90 -36.35 27.46
CA THR A 445 -9.39 -37.50 28.25
C THR A 445 -8.70 -38.78 27.82
N LEU A 446 -8.56 -39.73 28.74
CA LEU A 446 -8.06 -41.08 28.50
C LEU A 446 -9.22 -42.08 28.57
N GLN A 447 -9.35 -42.92 27.55
CA GLN A 447 -10.40 -43.94 27.45
C GLN A 447 -9.94 -45.30 28.00
N GLU A 448 -10.87 -46.24 28.22
CA GLU A 448 -10.56 -47.59 28.72
C GLU A 448 -9.63 -48.41 27.81
N ASP A 449 -9.53 -48.07 26.52
CA ASP A 449 -8.60 -48.69 25.56
C ASP A 449 -7.16 -48.11 25.64
N GLY A 450 -6.94 -47.12 26.52
CA GLY A 450 -5.66 -46.43 26.67
C GLY A 450 -5.41 -45.30 25.66
N SER A 451 -6.40 -44.96 24.82
CA SER A 451 -6.26 -43.86 23.84
C SER A 451 -6.70 -42.50 24.39
N LEU A 452 -6.04 -41.45 23.90
CA LEU A 452 -6.34 -40.06 24.25
C LEU A 452 -7.33 -39.44 23.26
N PHE A 453 -8.25 -38.64 23.80
CA PHE A 453 -9.24 -37.88 23.04
C PHE A 453 -9.23 -36.42 23.49
N MET A 454 -9.08 -35.51 22.53
CA MET A 454 -9.31 -34.08 22.71
C MET A 454 -10.78 -33.75 22.42
N LYS A 455 -11.41 -32.97 23.31
CA LYS A 455 -12.70 -32.31 23.07
C LYS A 455 -12.55 -30.79 23.13
N VAL A 456 -13.02 -30.08 22.11
CA VAL A 456 -13.11 -28.62 22.08
C VAL A 456 -14.51 -28.20 21.63
N ARG A 457 -15.29 -27.63 22.57
CA ARG A 457 -16.74 -27.40 22.41
C ARG A 457 -17.47 -28.69 22.01
N THR A 458 -18.08 -28.72 20.82
CA THR A 458 -18.76 -29.89 20.24
C THR A 458 -17.83 -30.80 19.42
N LEU A 459 -16.64 -30.34 19.05
CA LEU A 459 -15.67 -31.14 18.29
C LEU A 459 -14.96 -32.14 19.20
N GLU A 460 -14.87 -33.39 18.77
CA GLU A 460 -14.07 -34.44 19.41
C GLU A 460 -13.07 -35.02 18.39
N SER A 461 -11.87 -35.33 18.86
CA SER A 461 -10.76 -35.82 18.04
C SER A 461 -9.94 -36.85 18.82
N LYS A 462 -9.67 -38.00 18.21
CA LYS A 462 -8.72 -38.97 18.75
C LYS A 462 -7.30 -38.43 18.54
N LEU A 463 -6.49 -38.45 19.60
CA LEU A 463 -5.09 -38.05 19.56
C LEU A 463 -4.22 -39.29 19.32
N GLU A 464 -3.69 -39.44 18.11
CA GLU A 464 -2.76 -40.50 17.75
C GLU A 464 -1.33 -40.08 18.05
N HIS A 465 -0.52 -40.95 18.66
CA HIS A 465 0.85 -40.58 19.05
C HIS A 465 1.77 -40.40 17.84
N TYR A 466 2.37 -39.22 17.75
CA TYR A 466 3.19 -38.83 16.61
C TYR A 466 4.69 -39.01 16.92
N HIS A 467 5.27 -38.20 17.80
CA HIS A 467 6.63 -38.38 18.32
C HIS A 467 6.76 -37.66 19.68
N TYR A 468 7.55 -38.17 20.63
CA TYR A 468 7.75 -37.53 21.95
C TYR A 468 6.41 -37.14 22.62
N ASP A 469 6.18 -35.87 22.90
CA ASP A 469 4.95 -35.31 23.46
C ASP A 469 4.00 -34.75 22.37
N SER A 470 4.27 -35.02 21.09
CA SER A 470 3.43 -34.60 19.97
C SER A 470 2.42 -35.66 19.55
N PHE A 471 1.17 -35.24 19.33
CA PHE A 471 0.07 -36.08 18.90
C PHE A 471 -0.60 -35.50 17.64
N LYS A 472 -0.95 -36.37 16.69
CA LYS A 472 -1.80 -36.02 15.55
C LYS A 472 -3.26 -36.17 15.97
N GLY A 473 -3.98 -35.06 16.06
CA GLY A 473 -5.45 -35.08 16.12
C GLY A 473 -6.02 -34.94 14.71
N TYR A 474 -7.07 -35.69 14.37
CA TYR A 474 -7.90 -35.43 13.18
C TYR A 474 -9.31 -34.97 13.63
N VAL A 475 -9.80 -33.86 13.10
CA VAL A 475 -11.18 -33.37 13.33
C VAL A 475 -12.09 -33.89 12.23
N HIS A 476 -13.09 -34.71 12.59
CA HIS A 476 -14.06 -35.31 11.67
C HIS A 476 -15.43 -34.61 11.75
N ASP A 477 -15.48 -33.31 11.45
CA ASP A 477 -16.74 -32.54 11.39
C ASP A 477 -17.00 -32.03 9.96
N PHE A 478 -18.26 -31.95 9.52
CA PHE A 478 -18.59 -31.44 8.18
C PHE A 478 -18.02 -30.03 7.95
N THR A 479 -18.06 -29.17 8.98
CA THR A 479 -17.65 -27.77 8.90
C THR A 479 -16.18 -27.54 9.26
N SER A 480 -15.46 -28.58 9.70
CA SER A 480 -14.03 -28.53 10.00
C SER A 480 -13.37 -29.91 9.84
N LYS A 481 -12.64 -30.09 8.73
CA LYS A 481 -11.89 -31.31 8.40
C LYS A 481 -10.41 -30.99 8.30
N GLY A 482 -9.62 -31.51 9.23
CA GLY A 482 -8.21 -31.16 9.36
C GLY A 482 -7.47 -32.10 10.28
N SER A 483 -6.21 -32.41 9.97
CA SER A 483 -5.28 -32.91 11.00
C SER A 483 -4.49 -31.75 11.57
N MET A 484 -4.18 -31.86 12.86
CA MET A 484 -3.36 -30.92 13.62
C MET A 484 -2.30 -31.68 14.40
N LEU A 485 -1.06 -31.18 14.38
CA LEU A 485 -0.02 -31.67 15.27
C LEU A 485 -0.06 -30.91 16.59
N LEU A 486 -0.67 -31.53 17.59
CA LEU A 486 -0.58 -31.07 18.96
C LEU A 486 0.78 -31.44 19.53
N THR A 487 1.81 -30.61 19.29
CA THR A 487 3.08 -30.72 20.01
C THR A 487 2.89 -30.23 21.43
N PHE A 488 2.78 -31.13 22.40
CA PHE A 488 2.70 -30.71 23.79
C PHE A 488 4.09 -30.32 24.32
N GLN A 489 4.16 -29.24 25.11
CA GLN A 489 5.39 -28.76 25.77
C GLN A 489 5.56 -29.39 27.15
N THR A 490 6.66 -29.10 27.86
CA THR A 490 6.86 -29.54 29.26
C THR A 490 7.38 -28.41 30.17
N GLY A 491 6.76 -28.22 31.32
CA GLY A 491 7.09 -27.26 32.37
C GLY A 491 8.19 -27.74 33.31
N GLY A 492 8.71 -26.82 34.13
CA GLY A 492 9.92 -27.01 34.95
C GLY A 492 9.84 -28.06 36.08
N LYS A 493 8.77 -28.86 36.16
CA LYS A 493 8.65 -30.02 37.06
C LYS A 493 8.36 -31.34 36.33
N GLY A 494 7.93 -31.31 35.06
CA GLY A 494 7.44 -32.49 34.30
C GLY A 494 5.94 -32.50 33.98
N ASP A 495 5.33 -31.35 33.68
CA ASP A 495 3.90 -31.04 33.40
C ASP A 495 3.69 -30.32 31.98
N ILE A 496 2.52 -30.13 31.29
CA ILE A 496 2.36 -30.22 29.76
C ILE A 496 1.79 -28.98 28.83
N THR A 497 2.10 -28.72 27.46
CA THR A 497 1.57 -27.57 26.47
C THR A 497 1.41 -27.54 24.81
N ALA A 498 2.02 -26.71 23.82
CA ALA A 498 1.57 -26.38 22.32
C ALA A 498 2.55 -26.01 21.00
N PHE A 499 2.09 -25.56 19.73
CA PHE A 499 2.61 -25.71 18.22
C PHE A 499 2.41 -24.63 16.95
N GLU A 500 2.94 -24.76 15.62
CA GLU A 500 3.01 -23.77 14.36
C GLU A 500 3.14 -24.25 12.75
N MET A 501 3.16 -23.41 11.58
CA MET A 501 3.10 -23.72 10.00
C MET A 501 3.54 -22.67 8.76
N ALA A 502 3.59 -22.98 7.36
CA ALA A 502 3.42 -22.15 5.99
C ALA A 502 4.48 -21.86 4.72
N SER A 503 4.13 -21.63 3.34
CA SER A 503 4.98 -21.15 2.07
C SER A 503 4.40 -20.86 0.52
N SER A 504 5.08 -20.24 -0.58
CA SER A 504 4.73 -20.12 -2.14
C SER A 504 5.67 -19.43 -3.34
N PRO A 505 5.40 -19.38 -4.75
CA PRO A 505 6.27 -18.97 -6.02
C PRO A 505 5.74 -18.22 -7.42
N GLY A 506 6.52 -17.95 -8.58
CA GLY A 506 6.13 -17.49 -10.06
C GLY A 506 7.16 -16.96 -11.26
N GLU A 507 6.82 -16.34 -12.49
CA GLU A 507 7.69 -15.99 -13.78
C GLU A 507 7.26 -14.96 -15.03
N PHE A 508 8.16 -14.41 -16.00
CA PHE A 508 8.01 -13.42 -17.24
C PHE A 508 8.79 -13.62 -18.66
N LEU A 509 8.72 -12.70 -19.72
CA LEU A 509 9.66 -12.59 -20.96
C LEU A 509 10.32 -11.25 -21.65
N ASN A 510 9.84 -10.55 -22.73
CA ASN A 510 10.63 -10.09 -23.98
C ASN A 510 11.35 -8.68 -24.39
N ASN A 511 10.87 -7.75 -25.31
CA ASN A 511 11.67 -6.83 -26.27
C ASN A 511 11.61 -5.20 -26.26
N LEU A 512 12.67 -4.38 -26.64
CA LEU A 512 12.80 -2.86 -26.45
C LEU A 512 13.31 -1.76 -27.48
N PRO A 513 14.54 -1.75 -28.05
CA PRO A 513 15.43 -0.56 -27.99
C PRO A 513 15.03 0.77 -28.65
N ALA A 514 14.36 0.74 -29.80
CA ALA A 514 14.17 1.92 -30.65
C ALA A 514 13.22 2.98 -30.07
N VAL A 515 12.33 2.59 -29.16
CA VAL A 515 11.32 3.47 -28.58
C VAL A 515 11.92 4.42 -27.53
N LEU A 516 13.06 4.05 -26.93
CA LEU A 516 13.73 4.81 -25.88
C LEU A 516 14.28 6.16 -26.37
N GLU A 517 14.92 6.19 -27.55
CA GLU A 517 15.46 7.43 -28.13
C GLU A 517 14.35 8.42 -28.51
N LYS A 518 13.20 7.90 -29.00
CA LYS A 518 12.02 8.73 -29.26
C LYS A 518 11.52 9.36 -27.95
N ALA A 519 11.34 8.55 -26.91
CA ALA A 519 10.88 8.98 -25.60
C ALA A 519 11.75 10.11 -25.01
N ARG A 520 13.09 9.98 -25.12
CA ARG A 520 14.04 11.01 -24.69
C ARG A 520 13.85 12.34 -25.40
N ALA A 521 13.72 12.30 -26.73
CA ALA A 521 13.60 13.50 -27.55
C ALA A 521 12.26 14.22 -27.32
N ASP A 522 11.15 13.49 -27.32
CA ASP A 522 9.82 14.07 -27.12
C ASP A 522 9.59 14.57 -25.69
N GLY A 523 10.20 13.93 -24.69
CA GLY A 523 10.21 14.35 -23.29
C GLY A 523 11.13 15.54 -22.97
N GLY A 524 11.85 16.10 -23.94
CA GLY A 524 12.71 17.27 -23.75
C GLY A 524 13.94 17.02 -22.88
N ILE A 525 14.57 15.84 -23.01
CA ILE A 525 15.68 15.41 -22.13
C ILE A 525 17.03 15.55 -22.86
N PRO A 526 18.04 16.26 -22.30
CA PRO A 526 19.35 16.42 -22.94
C PRO A 526 20.04 15.07 -23.17
N GLY A 527 20.09 14.23 -22.14
CA GLY A 527 20.57 12.85 -22.23
C GLY A 527 20.00 11.95 -21.14
N MET A 528 20.00 10.65 -21.42
CA MET A 528 19.58 9.61 -20.49
C MET A 528 20.37 8.32 -20.71
N SER A 529 20.26 7.39 -19.76
CA SER A 529 20.66 6.00 -19.96
C SER A 529 19.67 5.04 -19.32
N VAL A 530 19.58 3.83 -19.87
CA VAL A 530 18.61 2.79 -19.49
C VAL A 530 19.34 1.45 -19.44
N ALA A 531 19.06 0.64 -18.42
CA ALA A 531 19.51 -0.75 -18.34
C ALA A 531 18.39 -1.64 -17.79
N ILE A 532 18.32 -2.87 -18.32
CA ILE A 532 17.23 -3.82 -18.10
C ILE A 532 17.84 -5.20 -17.95
N LEU A 533 17.58 -5.85 -16.81
CA LEU A 533 17.83 -7.28 -16.63
C LEU A 533 16.51 -8.02 -16.73
N HIS A 534 16.53 -9.25 -17.25
CA HIS A 534 15.41 -10.17 -17.17
C HIS A 534 15.91 -11.62 -17.01
N LYS A 535 15.29 -12.43 -16.14
CA LYS A 535 15.74 -13.81 -15.81
C LYS A 535 17.22 -13.88 -15.43
N GLY A 536 17.67 -12.88 -14.67
CA GLY A 536 19.08 -12.69 -14.30
C GLY A 536 20.03 -12.25 -15.43
N GLU A 537 19.61 -12.19 -16.70
CA GLU A 537 20.44 -11.74 -17.82
C GLU A 537 20.30 -10.23 -18.06
N LEU A 538 21.41 -9.52 -18.36
CA LEU A 538 21.35 -8.12 -18.81
C LEU A 538 20.93 -8.04 -20.29
N ILE A 539 19.62 -8.22 -20.54
CA ILE A 539 19.05 -8.29 -21.90
C ILE A 539 19.10 -6.95 -22.66
N PHE A 540 19.25 -5.81 -21.97
CA PHE A 540 19.43 -4.51 -22.62
C PHE A 540 20.17 -3.49 -21.74
N ALA A 541 21.10 -2.72 -22.30
CA ALA A 541 21.64 -1.51 -21.66
C ALA A 541 22.24 -0.52 -22.67
N GLN A 542 21.84 0.74 -22.63
CA GLN A 542 22.24 1.77 -23.60
C GLN A 542 22.12 3.22 -23.05
N GLY A 543 22.95 4.12 -23.57
CA GLY A 543 22.85 5.58 -23.37
C GLY A 543 22.35 6.32 -24.61
N PHE A 544 21.72 7.47 -24.40
CA PHE A 544 20.95 8.23 -25.39
C PHE A 544 21.11 9.74 -25.18
N GLY A 545 21.28 10.53 -26.24
CA GLY A 545 21.47 11.99 -26.15
C GLY A 545 22.85 12.38 -25.59
N LYS A 546 22.91 13.42 -24.75
CA LYS A 546 24.14 14.09 -24.30
C LYS A 546 24.25 14.25 -22.78
N ARG A 547 25.43 13.98 -22.21
CA ARG A 547 25.73 14.17 -20.77
C ARG A 547 26.18 15.59 -20.43
N ASN A 548 26.77 16.29 -21.41
CA ASN A 548 27.20 17.69 -21.34
C ASN A 548 27.06 18.31 -22.74
N ARG A 549 27.47 19.58 -22.93
CA ARG A 549 27.37 20.29 -24.22
C ARG A 549 27.92 19.51 -25.43
N ASN A 550 28.97 18.72 -25.25
CA ASN A 550 29.72 18.08 -26.33
C ASN A 550 29.48 16.56 -26.37
N ASP A 551 29.55 15.89 -25.22
CA ASP A 551 29.71 14.44 -25.12
C ASP A 551 28.38 13.67 -25.07
N PRO A 552 28.31 12.45 -25.63
CA PRO A 552 27.14 11.59 -25.53
C PRO A 552 26.85 11.17 -24.08
N PHE A 553 25.58 10.91 -23.78
CA PHE A 553 25.19 10.16 -22.58
C PHE A 553 25.38 8.67 -22.88
N THR A 554 26.12 7.97 -22.01
CA THR A 554 26.47 6.55 -22.16
C THR A 554 25.87 5.74 -21.01
N LYS A 555 25.84 4.41 -21.10
CA LYS A 555 25.38 3.58 -19.97
C LYS A 555 26.39 3.58 -18.81
N GLU A 556 27.63 3.97 -19.10
CA GLU A 556 28.75 4.22 -18.19
C GLU A 556 28.78 5.66 -17.66
N THR A 557 27.86 6.55 -18.06
CA THR A 557 27.78 7.93 -17.56
C THR A 557 27.21 7.94 -16.14
N VAL A 558 27.92 8.57 -15.20
CA VAL A 558 27.47 8.70 -13.81
C VAL A 558 26.55 9.90 -13.61
N SER A 559 25.51 9.72 -12.80
CA SER A 559 24.51 10.73 -12.44
C SER A 559 24.11 10.56 -10.98
N HIS A 560 23.60 11.62 -10.34
CA HIS A 560 22.93 11.49 -9.05
C HIS A 560 21.69 10.60 -9.19
N ILE A 561 21.56 9.61 -8.31
CA ILE A 561 20.36 8.77 -8.24
C ILE A 561 19.29 9.36 -7.29
N ALA A 562 19.62 10.46 -6.60
CA ALA A 562 18.70 11.21 -5.75
C ALA A 562 17.98 10.27 -4.76
N SER A 563 16.67 10.41 -4.56
CA SER A 563 15.90 9.63 -3.58
C SER A 563 15.95 8.10 -3.71
N VAL A 564 16.50 7.52 -4.79
CA VAL A 564 16.78 6.07 -4.86
C VAL A 564 17.83 5.66 -3.80
N SER A 565 18.63 6.61 -3.30
CA SER A 565 19.54 6.44 -2.16
C SER A 565 18.87 5.87 -0.90
N LYS A 566 17.55 6.07 -0.74
CA LYS A 566 16.78 5.55 0.40
C LYS A 566 16.85 4.03 0.52
N ALA A 567 16.78 3.31 -0.61
CA ALA A 567 16.92 1.86 -0.64
C ALA A 567 18.31 1.39 -0.15
N PHE A 568 19.37 2.12 -0.50
CA PHE A 568 20.74 1.81 -0.05
C PHE A 568 20.86 2.02 1.47
N THR A 569 20.31 3.11 2.00
CA THR A 569 20.22 3.37 3.45
C THR A 569 19.46 2.28 4.19
N ALA A 570 18.26 1.90 3.72
CA ALA A 570 17.46 0.84 4.31
C ALA A 570 18.21 -0.50 4.30
N THR A 571 18.85 -0.85 3.19
CA THR A 571 19.62 -2.10 3.07
C THR A 571 20.86 -2.12 3.96
N ALA A 572 21.60 -1.01 4.07
CA ALA A 572 22.75 -0.93 4.96
C ALA A 572 22.37 -0.98 6.45
N ILE A 573 21.15 -0.53 6.80
CA ILE A 573 20.54 -0.79 8.11
C ILE A 573 20.23 -2.28 8.27
N GLY A 574 19.72 -2.94 7.22
CA GLY A 574 19.54 -4.38 7.15
C GLY A 574 20.80 -5.19 7.49
N GLU A 575 21.95 -4.84 6.90
CA GLU A 575 23.22 -5.51 7.27
C GLU A 575 23.58 -5.34 8.75
N LEU A 576 23.13 -4.26 9.41
CA LEU A 576 23.30 -4.07 10.87
C LEU A 576 22.25 -4.85 11.69
N VAL A 577 21.06 -5.11 11.14
CA VAL A 577 20.07 -6.03 11.74
C VAL A 577 20.60 -7.47 11.69
N ALA A 578 21.15 -7.87 10.54
CA ALA A 578 21.77 -9.18 10.35
C ALA A 578 22.98 -9.42 11.28
N GLU A 579 23.75 -8.36 11.55
CA GLU A 579 24.84 -8.38 12.54
C GLU A 579 24.36 -8.31 14.00
N GLY A 580 23.04 -8.27 14.26
CA GLY A 580 22.45 -8.19 15.60
C GLY A 580 22.74 -6.87 16.32
N LYS A 581 23.09 -5.81 15.59
CA LYS A 581 23.47 -4.50 16.13
C LYS A 581 22.30 -3.53 16.24
N VAL A 582 21.30 -3.67 15.38
CA VAL A 582 20.01 -2.98 15.45
C VAL A 582 18.88 -3.96 15.15
N ASP A 583 17.64 -3.49 15.18
CA ASP A 583 16.45 -4.24 14.80
C ASP A 583 15.47 -3.29 14.06
N TRP A 584 14.50 -3.86 13.36
CA TRP A 584 13.57 -3.06 12.55
C TRP A 584 12.50 -2.33 13.36
N ASP A 585 11.88 -3.01 14.32
CA ASP A 585 10.52 -2.69 14.80
C ASP A 585 10.35 -2.61 16.32
N LYS A 586 11.37 -2.98 17.11
CA LYS A 586 11.31 -3.12 18.58
C LYS A 586 12.04 -2.00 19.32
N THR A 587 13.29 -1.71 18.98
CA THR A 587 14.12 -0.71 19.70
C THR A 587 13.98 0.67 19.06
N PRO A 588 13.52 1.70 19.81
CA PRO A 588 13.37 3.04 19.28
C PRO A 588 14.70 3.61 18.77
N VAL A 589 14.67 4.35 17.65
CA VAL A 589 15.89 4.93 17.03
C VAL A 589 16.57 5.94 17.96
N SER A 590 15.82 6.55 18.88
CA SER A 590 16.31 7.38 19.98
C SER A 590 17.19 6.65 21.01
N HIS A 591 17.18 5.30 21.05
CA HIS A 591 18.14 4.51 21.83
C HIS A 591 19.54 4.55 21.18
N TYR A 592 19.59 4.30 19.87
CA TYR A 592 20.82 4.29 19.07
C TYR A 592 21.38 5.72 18.84
N LEU A 593 20.49 6.70 18.69
CA LEU A 593 20.79 8.11 18.46
C LEU A 593 19.99 9.00 19.44
N PRO A 594 20.40 9.14 20.73
CA PRO A 594 19.70 9.96 21.73
C PRO A 594 19.52 11.44 21.37
N GLU A 595 20.32 11.94 20.42
CA GLU A 595 20.20 13.27 19.81
C GLU A 595 18.91 13.42 18.99
N PHE A 596 18.31 12.31 18.51
CA PHE A 596 16.99 12.29 17.90
C PHE A 596 15.91 12.35 18.99
N GLN A 597 15.23 13.49 19.04
CA GLN A 597 14.09 13.77 19.91
C GLN A 597 13.02 14.48 19.07
N LEU A 598 11.76 14.13 19.28
CA LEU A 598 10.60 14.86 18.77
C LEU A 598 9.96 15.70 19.89
N LYS A 599 9.02 16.58 19.52
CA LYS A 599 8.28 17.39 20.49
C LYS A 599 7.35 16.54 21.38
N ASP A 600 6.90 15.41 20.86
CA ASP A 600 6.19 14.36 21.58
C ASP A 600 7.19 13.29 22.10
N PRO A 601 7.34 13.10 23.41
CA PRO A 601 8.26 12.12 23.98
C PRO A 601 7.75 10.67 23.84
N VAL A 602 6.44 10.45 23.68
CA VAL A 602 5.85 9.13 23.47
C VAL A 602 6.17 8.64 22.07
N LEU A 603 5.98 9.48 21.04
CA LEU A 603 6.43 9.16 19.68
C LEU A 603 7.94 8.94 19.64
N THR A 604 8.72 9.78 20.31
CA THR A 604 10.19 9.62 20.41
C THR A 604 10.61 8.26 20.99
N ALA A 605 9.82 7.72 21.92
CA ALA A 605 10.05 6.42 22.56
C ALA A 605 9.39 5.24 21.82
N GLN A 606 8.77 5.45 20.65
CA GLN A 606 8.08 4.42 19.87
C GLN A 606 8.59 4.27 18.44
N LEU A 607 9.17 5.32 17.85
CA LEU A 607 9.66 5.30 16.46
C LEU A 607 10.91 4.44 16.29
N THR A 608 10.78 3.42 15.45
CA THR A 608 11.80 2.40 15.12
C THR A 608 12.24 2.53 13.65
N PHE A 609 13.26 1.78 13.23
CA PHE A 609 13.79 1.88 11.85
C PHE A 609 12.71 1.63 10.80
N ALA A 610 11.81 0.67 11.00
CA ALA A 610 10.65 0.44 10.13
C ALA A 610 9.69 1.65 10.08
N ASP A 611 9.47 2.36 11.19
CA ASP A 611 8.61 3.56 11.21
C ASP A 611 9.21 4.73 10.40
N LEU A 612 10.53 4.93 10.50
CA LEU A 612 11.28 5.95 9.78
C LEU A 612 11.34 5.64 8.27
N LEU A 613 11.77 4.41 7.94
CA LEU A 613 12.09 3.99 6.57
C LEU A 613 10.84 3.75 5.70
N SER A 614 9.67 3.58 6.30
CA SER A 614 8.37 3.44 5.59
C SER A 614 7.55 4.73 5.50
N HIS A 615 8.09 5.87 5.93
CA HIS A 615 7.41 7.17 5.89
C HIS A 615 6.06 7.21 6.65
N ARG A 616 5.86 6.39 7.68
CA ARG A 616 4.60 6.37 8.48
C ARG A 616 4.62 7.29 9.71
N THR A 617 5.73 7.96 9.97
CA THR A 617 5.85 8.99 11.02
C THR A 617 4.96 10.21 10.71
N PRO A 618 4.39 10.90 11.71
CA PRO A 618 3.60 12.12 11.50
C PRO A 618 4.45 13.40 11.40
N VAL A 619 5.76 13.29 11.13
CA VAL A 619 6.68 14.44 11.09
C VAL A 619 6.44 15.28 9.82
N PRO A 620 6.19 16.60 9.92
CA PRO A 620 5.99 17.45 8.75
C PRO A 620 7.25 17.54 7.89
N GLN A 621 7.08 17.76 6.59
CA GLN A 621 8.17 18.15 5.70
C GLN A 621 8.75 19.49 6.18
N ALA A 622 10.08 19.59 6.24
CA ALA A 622 10.81 20.74 6.77
C ALA A 622 12.18 20.88 6.09
N ASP A 623 12.31 20.40 4.86
CA ASP A 623 13.55 20.15 4.13
C ASP A 623 14.39 21.43 3.93
N MET A 624 13.72 22.58 3.84
CA MET A 624 14.34 23.91 3.86
C MET A 624 15.15 24.19 5.13
N ALA A 625 14.93 23.49 6.24
CA ALA A 625 15.75 23.58 7.45
C ALA A 625 17.14 22.95 7.27
N TRP A 626 17.29 21.95 6.41
CA TRP A 626 18.55 21.20 6.23
C TRP A 626 19.25 21.55 4.90
N PHE A 627 18.51 22.06 3.92
CA PHE A 627 19.01 22.53 2.62
C PHE A 627 20.18 23.51 2.75
N ARG A 628 21.34 23.17 2.16
CA ARG A 628 22.60 23.97 2.22
C ARG A 628 22.97 24.43 3.63
N ASN A 629 22.87 23.54 4.61
CA ASN A 629 23.17 23.82 5.99
C ASN A 629 24.54 23.24 6.39
N GLU A 630 25.47 24.12 6.75
CA GLU A 630 26.85 23.77 7.13
C GLU A 630 26.96 23.18 8.55
N LEU A 631 25.88 23.19 9.33
CA LEU A 631 25.84 22.57 10.65
C LEU A 631 25.97 21.03 10.53
N PRO A 632 26.72 20.36 11.43
CA PRO A 632 26.77 18.91 11.46
C PRO A 632 25.37 18.30 11.60
N VAL A 633 25.05 17.28 10.80
CA VAL A 633 23.70 16.69 10.69
C VAL A 633 23.06 16.33 12.06
N ARG A 634 23.83 15.87 13.04
CA ARG A 634 23.31 15.57 14.40
C ARG A 634 22.80 16.79 15.16
N VAL A 635 23.29 18.00 14.84
CA VAL A 635 22.74 19.27 15.35
C VAL A 635 21.35 19.51 14.75
N LEU A 636 21.17 19.22 13.46
CA LEU A 636 19.89 19.36 12.75
C LEU A 636 18.85 18.34 13.20
N ILE A 637 19.28 17.10 13.47
CA ILE A 637 18.46 16.05 14.09
C ILE A 637 17.95 16.48 15.47
N ASN A 638 18.82 17.08 16.29
CA ASN A 638 18.49 17.61 17.61
C ASN A 638 17.57 18.86 17.58
N GLN A 639 17.30 19.44 16.40
CA GLN A 639 16.32 20.52 16.22
C GLN A 639 14.89 19.99 15.97
N LEU A 640 14.72 18.72 15.59
CA LEU A 640 13.40 18.14 15.27
C LEU A 640 12.41 18.18 16.45
N LYS A 641 12.91 18.20 17.70
CA LYS A 641 12.12 18.40 18.93
C LYS A 641 11.37 19.74 19.02
N HIS A 642 11.65 20.66 18.10
CA HIS A 642 10.98 21.96 18.01
C HIS A 642 9.92 22.02 16.89
N LEU A 643 9.70 20.94 16.14
CA LEU A 643 8.59 20.83 15.17
C LEU A 643 7.26 20.56 15.87
N ASP A 644 6.20 21.21 15.38
CA ASP A 644 4.82 20.89 15.72
C ASP A 644 4.28 19.80 14.79
N MET A 645 3.56 18.82 15.33
CA MET A 645 3.16 17.60 14.64
C MET A 645 1.94 16.93 15.30
N PRO A 646 1.14 16.13 14.56
CA PRO A 646 0.15 15.24 15.15
C PRO A 646 0.78 14.19 16.09
N SER A 647 0.04 13.81 17.14
CA SER A 647 0.45 12.77 18.11
C SER A 647 0.04 11.33 17.72
N LYS A 648 -0.81 11.16 16.69
CA LYS A 648 -1.08 9.86 16.07
C LYS A 648 -0.12 9.62 14.91
N MET A 649 0.28 8.37 14.69
CA MET A 649 1.00 7.93 13.49
C MET A 649 0.18 8.19 12.22
N SER A 650 0.85 8.38 11.08
CA SER A 650 0.16 8.55 9.80
C SER A 650 -0.42 7.21 9.34
N PRO A 651 -1.72 7.13 8.95
CA PRO A 651 -2.27 5.94 8.30
C PRO A 651 -1.79 5.78 6.85
N PHE A 652 -1.10 6.78 6.31
CA PHE A 652 -0.61 6.83 4.93
C PHE A 652 0.85 7.29 4.82
N VAL A 653 1.43 7.20 3.62
CA VAL A 653 2.77 7.70 3.27
C VAL A 653 2.88 9.21 3.46
N ASN A 654 3.56 9.61 4.53
CA ASN A 654 4.00 10.98 4.80
C ASN A 654 5.48 11.11 4.44
N TYR A 655 5.76 11.25 3.13
CA TYR A 655 7.11 11.24 2.58
C TYR A 655 7.99 12.34 3.21
N ASN A 656 9.12 11.96 3.82
CA ASN A 656 9.95 12.87 4.62
C ASN A 656 11.44 12.49 4.54
N ASN A 657 12.30 13.40 4.06
CA ASN A 657 13.73 13.13 3.88
C ASN A 657 14.53 13.21 5.19
N LEU A 658 14.19 14.14 6.08
CA LEU A 658 14.89 14.40 7.34
C LEU A 658 14.85 13.15 8.24
N ILE A 659 13.68 12.51 8.29
CA ILE A 659 13.42 11.26 9.03
C ILE A 659 14.13 10.05 8.41
N TYR A 660 14.40 10.08 7.11
CA TYR A 660 15.30 9.11 6.47
C TYR A 660 16.77 9.33 6.86
N ALA A 661 17.19 10.58 6.95
CA ALA A 661 18.54 10.93 7.35
C ALA A 661 18.82 10.63 8.85
N VAL A 662 17.80 10.76 9.72
CA VAL A 662 17.86 10.24 11.10
C VAL A 662 18.19 8.75 11.13
N ALA A 663 17.55 7.94 10.28
CA ALA A 663 17.82 6.50 10.20
C ALA A 663 19.27 6.22 9.75
N GLY A 664 19.74 6.86 8.67
CA GLY A 664 21.11 6.68 8.20
C GLY A 664 22.18 7.12 9.20
N GLU A 665 21.97 8.22 9.93
CA GLU A 665 22.88 8.67 10.99
C GLU A 665 22.88 7.76 12.22
N ALA A 666 21.73 7.21 12.61
CA ALA A 666 21.66 6.21 13.68
C ALA A 666 22.40 4.91 13.28
N ALA A 667 22.23 4.46 12.04
CA ALA A 667 22.93 3.31 11.48
C ALA A 667 24.45 3.49 11.49
N ALA A 668 24.93 4.62 10.96
CA ALA A 668 26.35 4.97 10.93
C ALA A 668 26.95 5.06 12.34
N LYS A 669 26.21 5.68 13.29
CA LYS A 669 26.58 5.75 14.71
C LYS A 669 26.73 4.36 15.36
N VAL A 670 25.85 3.41 15.06
CA VAL A 670 25.93 2.03 15.58
C VAL A 670 27.05 1.23 14.89
N ALA A 671 27.30 1.46 13.61
CA ALA A 671 28.40 0.84 12.88
C ALA A 671 29.80 1.35 13.32
N GLY A 672 29.86 2.53 13.96
CA GLY A 672 31.12 3.20 14.30
C GLY A 672 31.78 3.90 13.10
N MET A 673 30.98 4.25 12.09
CA MET A 673 31.40 4.75 10.77
C MET A 673 30.76 6.12 10.48
N SER A 674 31.25 6.84 9.48
CA SER A 674 30.44 7.84 8.78
C SER A 674 29.39 7.16 7.88
N TYR A 675 28.37 7.90 7.45
CA TYR A 675 27.36 7.36 6.53
C TYR A 675 27.97 6.94 5.16
N ALA A 676 28.98 7.66 4.67
CA ALA A 676 29.70 7.27 3.45
C ALA A 676 30.42 5.93 3.62
N GLU A 677 31.26 5.80 4.65
CA GLU A 677 31.97 4.56 4.97
C GLU A 677 31.00 3.38 5.23
N LEU A 678 29.82 3.63 5.80
CA LEU A 678 28.78 2.61 5.97
C LEU A 678 28.29 2.09 4.62
N ILE A 679 27.89 2.98 3.70
CA ILE A 679 27.40 2.58 2.36
C ILE A 679 28.51 1.95 1.53
N GLU A 680 29.74 2.47 1.61
CA GLU A 680 30.90 1.89 0.95
C GLU A 680 31.17 0.47 1.45
N THR A 681 31.35 0.30 2.77
CA THR A 681 31.72 -0.99 3.40
C THR A 681 30.61 -2.04 3.30
N LYS A 682 29.33 -1.63 3.40
CA LYS A 682 28.19 -2.55 3.39
C LYS A 682 27.65 -2.85 2.01
N ILE A 683 27.69 -1.88 1.08
CA ILE A 683 27.02 -2.01 -0.22
C ILE A 683 28.02 -1.92 -1.39
N PHE A 684 28.81 -0.85 -1.50
CA PHE A 684 29.59 -0.63 -2.72
C PHE A 684 30.76 -1.60 -2.86
N ASP A 685 31.49 -1.92 -1.78
CA ASP A 685 32.60 -2.88 -1.81
C ASP A 685 32.12 -4.34 -1.98
N PRO A 686 31.12 -4.85 -1.21
CA PRO A 686 30.64 -6.23 -1.37
C PRO A 686 30.04 -6.53 -2.74
N LEU A 687 29.37 -5.55 -3.36
CA LEU A 687 28.83 -5.67 -4.72
C LEU A 687 29.85 -5.27 -5.80
N GLY A 688 30.90 -4.53 -5.45
CA GLY A 688 31.90 -3.98 -6.38
C GLY A 688 31.34 -2.93 -7.33
N LEU A 689 30.64 -1.91 -6.82
CA LEU A 689 30.02 -0.80 -7.57
C LEU A 689 31.02 0.36 -7.76
N LYS A 690 31.98 0.19 -8.68
CA LYS A 690 33.18 1.05 -8.78
C LYS A 690 32.93 2.43 -9.43
N ASP A 691 31.76 2.63 -10.03
CA ASP A 691 31.29 3.92 -10.52
C ASP A 691 30.24 4.57 -9.61
N ALA A 692 29.95 3.96 -8.46
CA ALA A 692 29.19 4.58 -7.38
C ALA A 692 30.07 5.45 -6.46
N GLY A 693 29.40 6.32 -5.71
CA GLY A 693 29.98 7.16 -4.65
C GLY A 693 28.94 8.09 -4.05
N LEU A 694 29.37 9.02 -3.21
CA LEU A 694 28.50 10.00 -2.54
C LEU A 694 28.95 11.43 -2.82
N SER A 695 27.99 12.37 -2.80
CA SER A 695 28.15 13.82 -2.96
C SER A 695 28.46 14.34 -4.37
N LEU A 696 27.82 15.47 -4.71
CA LEU A 696 28.06 16.21 -5.96
C LEU A 696 29.53 16.61 -6.17
N PRO A 697 30.29 17.12 -5.17
CA PRO A 697 31.69 17.49 -5.35
C PRO A 697 32.62 16.31 -5.63
N GLU A 698 32.16 15.07 -5.41
CA GLU A 698 32.86 13.87 -5.88
C GLU A 698 32.46 13.46 -7.28
N MET A 699 31.16 13.45 -7.60
CA MET A 699 30.70 13.12 -8.95
C MET A 699 31.36 14.04 -9.99
N GLU A 700 31.52 15.34 -9.69
CA GLU A 700 32.25 16.31 -10.53
C GLU A 700 33.72 15.93 -10.83
N ARG A 701 34.33 15.05 -10.03
CA ARG A 701 35.71 14.54 -10.25
C ARG A 701 35.77 13.38 -11.26
N ARG A 702 34.63 12.77 -11.60
CA ARG A 702 34.54 11.62 -12.53
C ARG A 702 34.53 12.13 -13.98
N ALA A 703 35.47 11.69 -14.82
CA ALA A 703 35.57 12.14 -16.21
C ALA A 703 34.29 11.88 -17.06
N ASN A 704 33.51 10.87 -16.65
CA ASN A 704 32.25 10.39 -17.23
C ASN A 704 30.97 11.02 -16.60
N TYR A 705 31.06 12.06 -15.77
CA TYR A 705 29.89 12.68 -15.12
C TYR A 705 28.89 13.34 -16.08
N ALA A 706 27.64 13.46 -15.62
CA ALA A 706 26.61 14.25 -16.28
C ALA A 706 26.51 15.67 -15.69
N MET A 707 26.50 16.69 -16.55
CA MET A 707 26.25 18.08 -16.18
C MET A 707 24.74 18.28 -15.95
N PRO A 708 24.30 18.95 -14.87
CA PRO A 708 22.89 19.23 -14.63
C PRO A 708 22.37 20.30 -15.60
N TYR A 709 21.13 20.13 -16.07
CA TYR A 709 20.44 21.09 -16.94
C TYR A 709 19.03 21.42 -16.42
N GLU A 710 18.55 22.63 -16.72
CA GLU A 710 17.12 22.98 -16.69
C GLU A 710 16.70 23.71 -17.97
N ALA A 711 15.40 23.91 -18.17
CA ALA A 711 14.87 24.81 -19.20
C ALA A 711 13.91 25.83 -18.58
N SER A 712 13.72 26.96 -19.26
CA SER A 712 12.76 28.00 -18.85
C SER A 712 11.30 27.59 -19.04
N SER A 713 11.04 26.67 -19.97
CA SER A 713 9.73 26.07 -20.25
C SER A 713 9.89 24.75 -21.02
N TYR A 714 8.82 23.95 -21.05
CA TYR A 714 8.76 22.69 -21.81
C TYR A 714 9.03 22.87 -23.31
N GLU A 715 8.51 23.94 -23.92
CA GLU A 715 8.74 24.23 -25.35
C GLU A 715 10.20 24.54 -25.67
N GLU A 716 10.95 25.15 -24.75
CA GLU A 716 12.39 25.35 -24.91
C GLU A 716 13.16 24.02 -24.71
N ALA A 717 12.76 23.20 -23.73
CA ALA A 717 13.32 21.86 -23.54
C ALA A 717 13.17 20.97 -24.79
N LYS A 718 11.99 20.98 -25.44
CA LYS A 718 11.74 20.25 -26.70
C LYS A 718 12.60 20.75 -27.87
N LYS A 719 13.02 22.01 -27.88
CA LYS A 719 13.94 22.59 -28.87
C LYS A 719 15.41 22.28 -28.58
N GLY A 720 15.71 21.66 -27.43
CA GLY A 720 17.06 21.43 -26.94
C GLY A 720 17.71 22.68 -26.31
N VAL A 721 16.92 23.65 -25.88
CA VAL A 721 17.39 24.90 -25.27
C VAL A 721 17.38 24.75 -23.74
N PHE A 722 18.57 24.67 -23.15
CA PHE A 722 18.78 24.44 -21.72
C PHE A 722 19.78 25.43 -21.11
N GLU A 723 19.58 25.77 -19.84
CA GLU A 723 20.56 26.44 -18.97
C GLU A 723 21.47 25.37 -18.32
N GLU A 724 22.79 25.61 -18.32
CA GLU A 724 23.77 24.77 -17.60
C GLU A 724 23.71 25.10 -16.10
N GLY A 725 23.52 24.09 -15.26
CA GLY A 725 23.34 24.24 -13.83
C GLY A 725 24.64 24.43 -13.05
N TYR A 726 24.56 25.21 -11.97
CA TYR A 726 25.62 25.29 -10.95
C TYR A 726 25.09 24.80 -9.61
N MET A 727 25.74 23.79 -9.04
CA MET A 727 25.43 23.27 -7.71
C MET A 727 26.41 23.87 -6.68
N ASP A 728 25.91 24.11 -5.47
CA ASP A 728 26.77 24.48 -4.33
C ASP A 728 27.60 23.26 -3.89
N LYS A 729 28.77 23.51 -3.29
CA LYS A 729 29.74 22.46 -2.92
C LYS A 729 29.60 21.95 -1.48
N ILE A 730 28.59 22.46 -0.77
CA ILE A 730 28.15 21.96 0.54
C ILE A 730 27.49 20.58 0.33
N PRO A 731 27.97 19.50 0.98
CA PRO A 731 27.33 18.18 0.91
C PRO A 731 25.89 18.19 1.41
N MET A 732 25.06 17.25 0.96
CA MET A 732 23.67 17.17 1.41
C MET A 732 23.60 16.70 2.87
N ALA A 733 23.04 17.55 3.75
CA ALA A 733 22.84 17.21 5.16
C ALA A 733 21.87 16.03 5.36
N ASP A 734 21.00 15.78 4.38
CA ASP A 734 20.11 14.64 4.26
C ASP A 734 20.68 13.52 3.36
N ALA A 735 22.01 13.33 3.32
CA ALA A 735 22.67 12.35 2.46
C ALA A 735 22.01 10.94 2.41
N PRO A 736 21.56 10.34 3.54
CA PRO A 736 20.87 9.05 3.52
C PRO A 736 19.51 9.04 2.82
N ALA A 737 18.98 10.21 2.48
CA ALA A 737 17.76 10.39 1.72
C ALA A 737 18.00 10.66 0.23
N GLY A 738 19.20 11.05 -0.23
CA GLY A 738 19.34 11.57 -1.61
C GLY A 738 20.73 11.84 -2.25
N ASP A 739 21.87 11.49 -1.65
CA ASP A 739 23.19 12.00 -2.09
C ASP A 739 24.10 10.98 -2.82
N ILE A 740 23.60 9.79 -3.18
CA ILE A 740 24.37 8.80 -3.97
C ILE A 740 24.39 9.18 -5.46
N TYR A 741 25.54 8.94 -6.11
CA TYR A 741 25.68 8.93 -7.57
C TYR A 741 26.14 7.54 -8.06
N MET A 742 25.77 7.17 -9.30
CA MET A 742 26.31 5.99 -10.02
C MET A 742 25.93 6.02 -11.51
N ASN A 743 26.42 5.03 -12.28
CA ASN A 743 25.97 4.78 -13.66
C ASN A 743 24.75 3.81 -13.69
N VAL A 744 24.12 3.63 -14.85
CA VAL A 744 22.88 2.84 -14.94
C VAL A 744 23.11 1.32 -14.90
N LEU A 745 24.34 0.85 -15.19
CA LEU A 745 24.71 -0.57 -15.07
C LEU A 745 24.84 -0.97 -13.60
N ASP A 746 25.53 -0.18 -12.79
CA ASP A 746 25.63 -0.39 -11.34
C ASP A 746 24.26 -0.24 -10.67
N LEU A 747 23.38 0.67 -11.14
CA LEU A 747 22.02 0.81 -10.63
C LEU A 747 21.11 -0.38 -10.98
N ALA A 748 21.21 -0.94 -12.20
CA ALA A 748 20.44 -2.13 -12.59
C ALA A 748 20.96 -3.40 -11.90
N LYS A 749 22.28 -3.52 -11.74
CA LYS A 749 22.94 -4.55 -10.92
C LYS A 749 22.48 -4.49 -9.46
N TRP A 750 22.41 -3.29 -8.87
CA TRP A 750 21.83 -3.07 -7.54
C TRP A 750 20.38 -3.59 -7.47
N GLY A 751 19.52 -3.18 -8.41
CA GLY A 751 18.15 -3.68 -8.49
C GLY A 751 18.07 -5.20 -8.60
N SER A 752 18.98 -5.84 -9.34
CA SER A 752 19.04 -7.29 -9.44
C SER A 752 19.50 -8.00 -8.17
N VAL A 753 20.42 -7.40 -7.39
CA VAL A 753 20.83 -7.96 -6.10
C VAL A 753 19.68 -7.86 -5.09
N ILE A 754 18.93 -6.76 -5.09
CA ILE A 754 17.75 -6.59 -4.23
C ILE A 754 16.61 -7.54 -4.65
N MET A 755 16.31 -7.63 -5.94
CA MET A 755 15.31 -8.55 -6.47
C MET A 755 15.67 -10.03 -6.22
N LYS A 756 16.96 -10.36 -6.17
CA LYS A 756 17.48 -11.70 -5.81
C LYS A 756 17.91 -11.78 -4.34
N GLU A 757 17.22 -11.04 -3.46
CA GLU A 757 17.28 -11.17 -2.00
C GLU A 757 18.71 -11.14 -1.42
N GLY A 758 19.58 -10.30 -1.98
CA GLY A 758 20.96 -10.11 -1.51
C GLY A 758 22.00 -11.03 -2.16
N GLU A 759 21.64 -11.82 -3.16
CA GLU A 759 22.58 -12.67 -3.91
C GLU A 759 23.28 -11.92 -5.05
N LEU A 760 24.56 -12.24 -5.28
CA LEU A 760 25.33 -11.83 -6.45
C LEU A 760 26.22 -13.00 -6.92
N ASN A 761 25.99 -13.49 -8.14
CA ASN A 761 26.76 -14.56 -8.78
C ASN A 761 26.83 -15.89 -7.97
N GLY A 762 25.71 -16.34 -7.40
CA GLY A 762 25.65 -17.56 -6.58
C GLY A 762 26.27 -17.41 -5.19
N LYS A 763 26.53 -16.18 -4.74
CA LYS A 763 27.01 -15.86 -3.39
C LYS A 763 26.09 -14.84 -2.73
N GLN A 764 25.61 -15.17 -1.53
CA GLN A 764 25.00 -14.19 -0.64
C GLN A 764 26.02 -13.08 -0.30
N VAL A 765 25.73 -11.83 -0.69
CA VAL A 765 26.60 -10.66 -0.46
C VAL A 765 25.98 -9.62 0.47
N LEU A 766 24.65 -9.66 0.63
CA LEU A 766 23.85 -8.91 1.60
C LEU A 766 22.94 -9.88 2.35
N ASN A 767 22.43 -9.54 3.52
CA ASN A 767 21.58 -10.42 4.31
C ASN A 767 20.17 -10.61 3.71
N LYS A 768 19.80 -11.87 3.48
CA LYS A 768 18.57 -12.26 2.80
C LYS A 768 17.30 -11.75 3.49
N GLU A 769 17.18 -12.05 4.78
CA GLU A 769 16.00 -11.74 5.59
C GLU A 769 15.78 -10.22 5.69
N SER A 770 16.88 -9.46 5.70
CA SER A 770 16.87 -8.01 5.68
C SER A 770 16.42 -7.43 4.34
N ILE A 771 16.86 -7.99 3.21
CA ILE A 771 16.36 -7.55 1.89
C ILE A 771 14.85 -7.80 1.83
N GLN A 772 14.39 -8.99 2.18
CA GLN A 772 12.97 -9.34 2.23
C GLN A 772 12.16 -8.33 3.07
N GLU A 773 12.66 -7.93 4.24
CA GLU A 773 11.99 -6.93 5.08
C GLU A 773 11.90 -5.54 4.42
N THR A 774 12.88 -5.14 3.59
CA THR A 774 12.77 -3.88 2.84
C THR A 774 11.69 -3.91 1.75
N LEU A 775 11.39 -5.09 1.19
CA LEU A 775 10.43 -5.27 0.10
C LEU A 775 9.00 -5.53 0.60
N LYS A 776 8.81 -5.87 1.88
CA LYS A 776 7.48 -5.90 2.50
C LYS A 776 6.88 -4.50 2.51
N THR A 777 5.57 -4.42 2.29
CA THR A 777 4.83 -3.16 2.39
C THR A 777 4.57 -2.80 3.85
N HIS A 778 5.08 -1.64 4.26
CA HIS A 778 5.01 -1.11 5.63
C HIS A 778 4.04 0.08 5.79
N ASN A 779 3.59 0.66 4.67
CA ASN A 779 2.70 1.82 4.59
C ASN A 779 2.01 1.90 3.20
N CYS A 780 1.01 2.76 3.02
CA CYS A 780 0.33 2.95 1.72
C CYS A 780 -0.09 4.42 1.45
N SER A 781 -0.38 4.75 0.19
CA SER A 781 -0.95 6.04 -0.20
C SER A 781 -2.48 5.95 -0.23
N PRO A 782 -3.21 7.03 0.13
CA PRO A 782 -4.66 7.01 0.08
C PRO A 782 -5.16 6.86 -1.37
N LEU A 783 -6.37 6.33 -1.50
CA LEU A 783 -7.01 6.19 -2.80
C LEU A 783 -7.21 7.56 -3.44
N SER A 784 -6.69 7.71 -4.65
CA SER A 784 -6.83 8.89 -5.50
C SER A 784 -7.30 8.44 -6.89
N GLN A 785 -7.58 9.37 -7.80
CA GLN A 785 -7.84 9.04 -9.21
C GLN A 785 -6.55 8.57 -9.90
N ARG A 786 -6.08 7.38 -9.52
CA ARG A 786 -5.04 6.62 -10.21
C ARG A 786 -5.59 6.15 -11.56
N ARG A 787 -4.71 5.72 -12.44
CA ARG A 787 -5.16 5.10 -13.70
C ARG A 787 -5.49 3.64 -13.46
N ARG A 788 -6.48 3.20 -14.22
CA ARG A 788 -6.80 1.82 -14.58
C ARG A 788 -5.59 0.86 -14.60
N ASP A 789 -4.49 1.27 -15.23
CA ASP A 789 -3.23 0.48 -15.34
C ASP A 789 -2.60 0.02 -14.01
N PHE A 790 -2.92 0.70 -12.91
CA PHE A 790 -2.37 0.49 -11.57
C PHE A 790 -3.47 0.00 -10.62
N ALA A 791 -3.07 -0.56 -9.48
CA ALA A 791 -3.99 -0.78 -8.37
C ALA A 791 -4.63 0.54 -7.92
N PRO A 792 -5.81 0.47 -7.28
CA PRO A 792 -6.34 1.56 -6.46
C PRO A 792 -5.33 2.15 -5.46
N THR A 793 -4.40 1.33 -4.94
CA THR A 793 -3.53 1.67 -3.79
C THR A 793 -2.05 1.50 -4.11
N LEU A 794 -1.26 2.55 -3.86
CA LEU A 794 0.21 2.50 -3.93
C LEU A 794 0.78 2.17 -2.54
N GLY A 795 1.51 1.07 -2.41
CA GLY A 795 2.24 0.70 -1.19
C GLY A 795 3.61 1.38 -1.07
N TYR A 796 4.20 1.30 0.12
CA TYR A 796 5.59 1.70 0.39
C TYR A 796 6.23 0.77 1.43
N GLY A 797 7.40 0.23 1.13
CA GLY A 797 8.23 -0.61 2.00
C GLY A 797 9.34 0.18 2.69
N LEU A 798 10.48 -0.44 2.99
CA LEU A 798 11.63 0.28 3.57
C LEU A 798 12.51 0.82 2.43
N GLY A 799 12.11 1.96 1.88
CA GLY A 799 12.86 2.67 0.83
C GLY A 799 12.42 2.37 -0.60
N TRP A 800 11.26 1.71 -0.75
CA TRP A 800 10.69 1.29 -2.02
C TRP A 800 9.21 1.66 -2.10
N MET A 801 8.75 2.20 -3.22
CA MET A 801 7.33 2.19 -3.60
C MET A 801 6.98 0.79 -4.11
N LEU A 802 5.83 0.29 -3.69
CA LEU A 802 5.36 -1.08 -3.97
C LEU A 802 4.01 -0.96 -4.65
N ASP A 803 3.96 -1.27 -5.93
CA ASP A 803 2.85 -0.93 -6.82
C ASP A 803 2.52 -2.09 -7.75
N THR A 804 1.60 -1.85 -8.66
CA THR A 804 1.21 -2.83 -9.68
C THR A 804 1.35 -2.25 -11.05
N TYR A 805 1.46 -3.13 -12.03
CA TYR A 805 1.31 -2.74 -13.39
C TYR A 805 0.61 -3.82 -14.20
N LYS A 806 -0.70 -3.64 -14.43
CA LYS A 806 -1.55 -4.47 -15.32
C LYS A 806 -1.54 -6.00 -15.11
N GLY A 807 -1.05 -6.48 -13.97
CA GLY A 807 -0.74 -7.89 -13.70
C GLY A 807 0.40 -8.05 -12.69
N HIS A 808 1.41 -7.18 -12.78
CA HIS A 808 2.78 -7.53 -12.38
C HIS A 808 3.32 -6.64 -11.26
N THR A 809 3.96 -7.24 -10.26
CA THR A 809 4.45 -6.54 -9.06
C THR A 809 5.48 -5.51 -9.48
N CYS A 810 5.24 -4.23 -9.22
CA CYS A 810 6.11 -3.15 -9.62
C CYS A 810 6.74 -2.51 -8.38
N ILE A 811 7.88 -3.04 -7.95
CA ILE A 811 8.70 -2.43 -6.90
C ILE A 811 9.57 -1.35 -7.55
N GLN A 812 9.55 -0.12 -7.05
CA GLN A 812 10.40 0.93 -7.61
C GLN A 812 10.75 2.03 -6.62
N HIS A 813 11.83 2.76 -6.89
CA HIS A 813 12.01 4.10 -6.33
C HIS A 813 12.42 5.08 -7.42
N GLY A 814 11.78 6.25 -7.41
CA GLY A 814 12.13 7.40 -8.26
C GLY A 814 12.98 8.40 -7.49
N GLY A 815 13.86 9.12 -8.18
CA GLY A 815 14.66 10.19 -7.61
C GLY A 815 14.53 11.50 -8.37
N GLY A 816 14.74 12.61 -7.67
CA GLY A 816 14.86 13.94 -8.28
C GLY A 816 15.61 14.90 -7.36
N ASN A 817 16.82 15.28 -7.76
CA ASN A 817 17.57 16.42 -7.22
C ASN A 817 17.59 17.51 -8.30
N PRO A 818 17.86 18.79 -8.01
CA PRO A 818 17.97 19.83 -9.04
C PRO A 818 18.92 19.42 -10.17
N GLY A 819 18.45 19.44 -11.42
CA GLY A 819 19.21 19.01 -12.59
C GLY A 819 19.29 17.49 -12.87
N TYR A 820 18.70 16.61 -12.05
CA TYR A 820 18.74 15.15 -12.25
C TYR A 820 17.39 14.46 -12.01
N ARG A 821 17.08 13.41 -12.77
CA ARG A 821 15.96 12.49 -12.50
C ARG A 821 16.46 11.05 -12.62
N SER A 822 15.89 10.17 -11.82
CA SER A 822 16.20 8.73 -11.83
C SER A 822 14.94 7.92 -11.57
N ASN A 823 14.96 6.66 -11.99
CA ASN A 823 14.07 5.62 -11.49
C ASN A 823 14.79 4.29 -11.53
N LEU A 824 14.60 3.49 -10.50
CA LEU A 824 14.88 2.06 -10.51
C LEU A 824 13.57 1.35 -10.21
N ALA A 825 13.09 0.55 -11.15
CA ALA A 825 12.01 -0.40 -10.94
C ALA A 825 12.55 -1.83 -11.06
N PHE A 826 11.87 -2.77 -10.43
CA PHE A 826 12.01 -4.19 -10.67
C PHE A 826 10.70 -4.89 -10.36
N TYR A 827 10.52 -6.03 -10.98
CA TYR A 827 9.32 -6.83 -10.93
C TYR A 827 9.77 -8.23 -10.50
N PRO A 828 9.70 -8.57 -9.19
CA PRO A 828 10.23 -9.83 -8.67
C PRO A 828 9.57 -11.05 -9.31
N ASP A 829 8.26 -10.94 -9.54
CA ASP A 829 7.43 -11.97 -10.17
C ASP A 829 7.96 -12.40 -11.54
N ASP A 830 8.65 -11.46 -12.15
CA ASP A 830 9.09 -11.49 -13.52
C ASP A 830 10.60 -11.75 -13.64
N ASP A 831 11.37 -11.68 -12.54
CA ASP A 831 12.83 -11.52 -12.57
C ASP A 831 13.23 -10.37 -13.53
N LEU A 832 12.49 -9.25 -13.57
CA LEU A 832 12.76 -8.07 -14.40
C LEU A 832 13.32 -6.92 -13.55
N VAL A 833 14.38 -6.25 -14.01
CA VAL A 833 14.86 -4.96 -13.48
C VAL A 833 14.84 -3.91 -14.57
N VAL A 834 14.50 -2.65 -14.26
CA VAL A 834 14.54 -1.49 -15.15
C VAL A 834 15.14 -0.27 -14.43
N ALA A 835 16.37 0.11 -14.77
CA ALA A 835 17.03 1.32 -14.29
C ALA A 835 17.03 2.41 -15.37
N CYS A 836 16.82 3.67 -14.98
CA CYS A 836 16.89 4.84 -15.86
C CYS A 836 17.44 6.08 -15.14
N LEU A 837 18.32 6.84 -15.81
CA LEU A 837 18.98 8.05 -15.32
C LEU A 837 18.89 9.19 -16.36
N THR A 838 18.68 10.44 -15.93
CA THR A 838 18.71 11.65 -16.78
C THR A 838 19.48 12.80 -16.13
N ASN A 839 19.87 13.78 -16.95
CA ASN A 839 20.47 15.06 -16.53
C ASN A 839 19.52 16.26 -16.64
N VAL A 840 18.24 16.05 -16.35
CA VAL A 840 17.25 17.12 -16.12
C VAL A 840 16.19 16.62 -15.12
N ASN A 841 15.82 17.42 -14.13
CA ASN A 841 14.87 17.01 -13.08
C ASN A 841 13.39 17.23 -13.43
N ILE A 842 13.09 18.13 -14.35
CA ILE A 842 11.72 18.44 -14.77
C ILE A 842 11.32 17.48 -15.90
N THR A 843 11.13 16.21 -15.55
CA THR A 843 10.62 15.15 -16.44
C THR A 843 10.03 13.98 -15.66
N ASP A 844 9.07 13.29 -16.28
CA ASP A 844 8.48 12.06 -15.74
C ASP A 844 9.05 10.78 -16.35
N LEU A 845 9.84 10.86 -17.44
CA LEU A 845 10.23 9.70 -18.25
C LEU A 845 10.76 8.52 -17.44
N PRO A 846 11.73 8.66 -16.51
CA PRO A 846 12.27 7.51 -15.79
C PRO A 846 11.20 6.71 -15.05
N SER A 847 10.24 7.41 -14.44
CA SER A 847 9.13 6.85 -13.65
C SER A 847 7.96 6.30 -14.47
N LYS A 848 8.02 6.43 -15.80
CA LYS A 848 6.99 5.95 -16.75
C LYS A 848 7.57 4.98 -17.76
N LEU A 849 8.90 4.94 -17.88
CA LEU A 849 9.60 4.02 -18.75
C LEU A 849 9.46 2.58 -18.28
N SER A 850 9.57 2.31 -16.96
CA SER A 850 9.36 0.97 -16.37
C SER A 850 8.08 0.31 -16.86
N PHE A 851 6.98 1.07 -16.88
CA PHE A 851 5.67 0.65 -17.37
C PHE A 851 5.67 0.33 -18.88
N TYR A 852 6.31 1.18 -19.69
CA TYR A 852 6.50 0.87 -21.12
C TYR A 852 7.38 -0.37 -21.34
N ILE A 853 8.40 -0.61 -20.50
CA ILE A 853 9.18 -1.85 -20.56
C ILE A 853 8.25 -3.03 -20.28
N ALA A 854 7.60 -3.06 -19.13
CA ALA A 854 6.73 -4.16 -18.71
C ALA A 854 5.63 -4.47 -19.75
N ASP A 855 5.00 -3.43 -20.33
CA ASP A 855 4.06 -3.57 -21.46
C ASP A 855 4.65 -4.37 -22.64
N GLY A 856 5.89 -4.04 -23.04
CA GLY A 856 6.50 -4.57 -24.26
C GLY A 856 6.95 -6.03 -24.16
N LEU A 857 7.13 -6.56 -22.95
CA LEU A 857 7.91 -7.79 -22.70
C LEU A 857 7.01 -8.96 -22.29
N LEU A 858 6.14 -8.72 -21.30
CA LEU A 858 5.05 -9.61 -20.88
C LEU A 858 3.92 -9.69 -21.91
N GLY A 859 3.89 -8.76 -22.86
CA GLY A 859 2.78 -8.59 -23.79
C GLY A 859 1.54 -7.96 -23.14
N LEU A 860 1.72 -7.09 -22.14
CA LEU A 860 0.58 -6.46 -21.47
C LEU A 860 -0.20 -5.58 -22.45
N HIS A 861 -1.51 -5.55 -22.24
CA HIS A 861 -2.46 -4.80 -23.03
C HIS A 861 -2.15 -3.30 -22.96
N LYS A 862 -1.94 -2.66 -24.12
CA LYS A 862 -1.60 -1.23 -24.20
C LYS A 862 -2.85 -0.37 -24.07
N THR A 863 -3.11 0.07 -22.85
CA THR A 863 -4.19 0.97 -22.43
C THR A 863 -3.95 2.43 -22.81
N ASP A 864 -2.72 2.90 -22.63
CA ASP A 864 -2.29 4.30 -22.71
C ASP A 864 -0.92 4.34 -23.39
N ASP A 865 -0.64 5.36 -24.21
CA ASP A 865 0.68 5.50 -24.85
C ASP A 865 1.63 6.32 -23.95
N TRP A 866 2.42 5.59 -23.15
CA TRP A 866 3.43 6.15 -22.24
C TRP A 866 4.35 7.15 -22.91
N ILE A 867 4.71 6.90 -24.16
CA ILE A 867 5.84 7.53 -24.84
C ILE A 867 5.38 8.73 -25.65
N ASP A 868 4.30 8.58 -26.41
CA ASP A 868 3.84 9.58 -27.37
C ASP A 868 2.79 10.54 -26.78
N VAL A 869 2.10 10.15 -25.70
CA VAL A 869 1.05 10.97 -25.07
C VAL A 869 1.39 11.34 -23.63
N ILE A 870 1.79 10.37 -22.82
CA ILE A 870 1.81 10.53 -21.35
C ILE A 870 3.04 11.26 -20.83
N ILE A 871 4.24 10.80 -21.17
CA ILE A 871 5.50 11.46 -20.76
C ILE A 871 5.53 12.93 -21.25
N PRO A 872 5.16 13.25 -22.51
CA PRO A 872 5.04 14.62 -22.98
C PRO A 872 4.10 15.48 -22.12
N LYS A 873 2.87 15.02 -21.89
CA LYS A 873 1.85 15.76 -21.13
C LYS A 873 2.28 16.00 -19.67
N LYS A 874 2.74 14.97 -18.97
CA LYS A 874 3.12 15.07 -17.55
C LYS A 874 4.38 15.92 -17.34
N THR A 875 5.32 15.85 -18.28
CA THR A 875 6.48 16.76 -18.28
C THR A 875 6.04 18.22 -18.43
N GLN A 876 5.11 18.54 -19.34
CA GLN A 876 4.56 19.89 -19.48
C GLN A 876 3.86 20.38 -18.19
N GLU A 877 2.95 19.58 -17.63
CA GLU A 877 2.25 19.90 -16.38
C GLU A 877 3.24 20.20 -15.23
N THR A 878 4.36 19.47 -15.19
CA THR A 878 5.43 19.70 -14.19
C THR A 878 6.17 21.02 -14.44
N TYR A 879 6.50 21.39 -15.68
CA TYR A 879 7.05 22.73 -15.99
C TYR A 879 6.11 23.86 -15.55
N GLU A 880 4.80 23.70 -15.78
CA GLU A 880 3.79 24.68 -15.38
C GLU A 880 3.67 24.79 -13.85
N ALA A 881 3.70 23.68 -13.13
CA ALA A 881 3.72 23.64 -11.66
C ALA A 881 4.96 24.33 -11.07
N TYR A 882 6.16 24.05 -11.60
CA TYR A 882 7.39 24.75 -11.20
C TYR A 882 7.32 26.25 -11.51
N ALA A 883 6.71 26.66 -12.63
CA ALA A 883 6.50 28.06 -12.96
C ALA A 883 5.49 28.78 -12.03
N MET A 884 4.53 28.06 -11.44
CA MET A 884 3.66 28.58 -10.37
C MET A 884 4.43 28.68 -9.04
N MET A 885 5.15 27.63 -8.64
CA MET A 885 5.98 27.61 -7.43
C MET A 885 6.97 28.79 -7.39
N ARG A 886 7.64 29.05 -8.53
CA ARG A 886 8.61 30.14 -8.71
C ARG A 886 8.00 31.55 -8.55
N LYS A 887 6.67 31.72 -8.68
CA LYS A 887 5.97 33.00 -8.44
C LYS A 887 5.67 33.24 -6.95
N GLY A 888 5.37 32.17 -6.21
CA GLY A 888 5.07 32.21 -4.77
C GLY A 888 3.76 32.89 -4.38
N ASN A 889 3.37 32.73 -3.12
CA ASN A 889 2.10 33.20 -2.57
C ASN A 889 2.20 34.65 -2.02
N ILE A 890 2.64 35.60 -2.84
CA ILE A 890 2.75 37.01 -2.42
C ILE A 890 1.35 37.64 -2.30
N PRO A 891 0.97 38.26 -1.16
CA PRO A 891 -0.26 39.02 -1.03
C PRO A 891 -0.34 40.21 -2.00
N GLU A 892 -1.54 40.61 -2.43
CA GLU A 892 -1.70 41.81 -3.25
C GLU A 892 -1.20 43.07 -2.54
N ARG A 893 -0.65 44.02 -3.30
CA ARG A 893 -0.10 45.26 -2.74
C ARG A 893 -1.22 46.18 -2.28
N VAL A 894 -1.06 46.77 -1.10
CA VAL A 894 -1.99 47.78 -0.58
C VAL A 894 -1.31 49.13 -0.76
N GLU A 895 -1.71 49.85 -1.81
CA GLU A 895 -1.01 51.06 -2.23
C GLU A 895 -1.07 52.19 -1.21
N ASN A 896 -0.03 53.02 -1.20
CA ASN A 896 0.14 54.18 -0.31
C ASN A 896 0.17 53.84 1.19
N LYS A 897 0.68 52.66 1.57
CA LYS A 897 0.88 52.22 2.96
C LYS A 897 2.37 52.07 3.28
N PRO A 898 3.05 53.11 3.81
CA PRO A 898 4.47 53.03 4.17
C PRO A 898 4.70 52.10 5.36
N HIS A 899 5.96 51.77 5.61
CA HIS A 899 6.43 51.16 6.85
C HIS A 899 6.36 52.17 8.02
N ALA A 900 6.13 51.67 9.23
CA ALA A 900 5.95 52.48 10.43
C ALA A 900 7.25 52.71 11.22
N HIS A 901 8.26 51.86 11.03
CA HIS A 901 9.60 52.01 11.63
C HIS A 901 10.61 52.51 10.58
N GLU A 902 11.75 53.03 11.04
CA GLU A 902 12.87 53.34 10.15
C GLU A 902 13.51 52.05 9.62
N LEU A 903 14.13 52.09 8.43
CA LEU A 903 14.74 50.88 7.85
C LEU A 903 15.81 50.25 8.77
N THR A 904 16.44 51.06 9.62
CA THR A 904 17.42 50.60 10.61
C THR A 904 16.84 49.74 11.73
N ASP A 905 15.53 49.80 12.00
CA ASP A 905 14.88 49.02 13.05
C ASP A 905 14.50 47.60 12.60
N TYR A 906 14.51 47.34 11.29
CA TYR A 906 14.44 45.97 10.75
C TYR A 906 15.80 45.27 10.70
N ILE A 907 16.92 45.99 10.86
CA ILE A 907 18.27 45.39 10.88
C ILE A 907 18.42 44.47 12.09
N GLY A 908 18.96 43.27 11.90
CA GLY A 908 19.32 42.36 12.98
C GLY A 908 19.29 40.88 12.59
N GLU A 909 19.51 40.05 13.60
CA GLU A 909 19.41 38.60 13.50
C GLU A 909 18.01 38.13 13.91
N TYR A 910 17.37 37.33 13.07
CA TYR A 910 16.03 36.78 13.29
C TYR A 910 16.15 35.25 13.32
N THR A 911 15.81 34.64 14.44
CA THR A 911 16.14 33.25 14.78
C THR A 911 14.90 32.36 14.86
N HIS A 912 15.01 31.15 14.33
CA HIS A 912 14.00 30.10 14.44
C HIS A 912 14.69 28.78 14.82
N PRO A 913 14.20 28.01 15.82
CA PRO A 913 14.92 26.86 16.36
C PRO A 913 15.18 25.73 15.36
N VAL A 914 14.33 25.59 14.33
CA VAL A 914 14.50 24.64 13.22
C VAL A 914 15.16 25.26 11.98
N TYR A 915 14.57 26.31 11.38
CA TYR A 915 15.10 26.92 10.15
C TYR A 915 16.41 27.76 10.32
N GLY A 916 16.87 28.04 11.54
CA GLY A 916 18.12 28.76 11.80
C GLY A 916 17.95 30.28 11.81
N THR A 917 18.96 31.02 11.34
CA THR A 917 19.00 32.50 11.44
C THR A 917 18.91 33.16 10.06
N ILE A 918 17.99 34.12 9.97
CA ILE A 918 17.93 35.11 8.90
C ILE A 918 18.64 36.38 9.37
N PHE A 919 19.56 36.88 8.55
CA PHE A 919 20.23 38.16 8.76
C PHE A 919 19.58 39.22 7.89
N ILE A 920 19.03 40.27 8.51
CA ILE A 920 18.52 41.45 7.81
C ILE A 920 19.54 42.57 7.95
N THR A 921 20.04 43.05 6.82
CA THR A 921 21.06 44.11 6.71
C THR A 921 20.55 45.25 5.84
N LEU A 922 21.10 46.46 6.03
CA LEU A 922 20.86 47.58 5.13
C LEU A 922 21.97 47.62 4.08
N GLN A 923 21.61 47.82 2.81
CA GLN A 923 22.56 47.98 1.71
C GLN A 923 23.30 49.32 1.79
N GLU A 924 24.44 49.43 1.10
CA GLU A 924 25.27 50.64 1.06
C GLU A 924 24.53 51.89 0.55
N ASP A 925 23.43 51.70 -0.21
CA ASP A 925 22.58 52.79 -0.69
C ASP A 925 21.71 53.46 0.40
N GLY A 926 21.68 52.87 1.61
CA GLY A 926 20.91 53.33 2.77
C GLY A 926 19.39 53.21 2.63
N LYS A 927 18.90 52.54 1.57
CA LYS A 927 17.50 52.59 1.11
C LYS A 927 16.86 51.21 0.92
N ARG A 928 17.65 50.14 0.89
CA ARG A 928 17.16 48.78 0.67
C ARG A 928 17.65 47.83 1.75
N LEU A 929 16.77 46.94 2.20
CA LEU A 929 17.15 45.83 3.06
C LEU A 929 17.68 44.67 2.19
N HIS A 930 18.51 43.82 2.78
CA HIS A 930 18.95 42.56 2.20
C HIS A 930 18.79 41.44 3.24
N MET A 931 18.15 40.35 2.81
CA MET A 931 17.95 39.12 3.57
C MET A 931 19.02 38.10 3.17
N LYS A 932 19.78 37.59 4.15
CA LYS A 932 20.64 36.41 3.98
C LYS A 932 20.17 35.27 4.88
N LEU A 933 20.02 34.08 4.30
CA LEU A 933 19.74 32.81 4.98
C LEU A 933 20.70 31.75 4.41
N ARG A 934 21.75 31.42 5.17
CA ARG A 934 22.85 30.53 4.71
C ARG A 934 23.50 31.11 3.43
N THR A 935 23.62 30.34 2.34
CA THR A 935 24.10 30.85 1.04
C THR A 935 23.02 31.54 0.19
N LEU A 936 21.76 31.58 0.64
CA LEU A 936 20.66 32.27 -0.06
C LEU A 936 20.62 33.76 0.31
N GLY A 937 20.74 34.62 -0.69
CA GLY A 937 20.60 36.08 -0.55
C GLY A 937 19.43 36.63 -1.37
N SER A 938 18.78 37.68 -0.86
CA SER A 938 17.80 38.48 -1.61
C SER A 938 17.85 39.94 -1.19
N GLN A 939 17.94 40.85 -2.17
CA GLN A 939 17.52 42.23 -1.95
C GLN A 939 16.01 42.26 -1.62
N LEU A 940 15.60 43.16 -0.73
CA LEU A 940 14.20 43.35 -0.35
C LEU A 940 13.69 44.72 -0.81
N GLU A 941 12.50 44.72 -1.40
CA GLU A 941 11.72 45.89 -1.77
C GLU A 941 10.52 46.04 -0.83
N HIS A 942 10.20 47.26 -0.41
CA HIS A 942 9.02 47.53 0.40
C HIS A 942 7.72 47.27 -0.38
N HIS A 943 6.81 46.50 0.22
CA HIS A 943 5.54 46.11 -0.40
C HIS A 943 4.38 46.94 0.15
N HIS A 944 4.01 46.73 1.41
CA HIS A 944 3.03 47.53 2.16
C HIS A 944 3.35 47.42 3.65
N PHE A 945 2.97 48.42 4.48
CA PHE A 945 3.12 48.34 5.94
C PHE A 945 4.51 47.85 6.37
N GLU A 946 4.59 46.90 7.30
CA GLU A 946 5.81 46.25 7.77
C GLU A 946 6.31 45.11 6.84
N SER A 947 5.80 45.00 5.62
CA SER A 947 6.06 43.87 4.71
C SER A 947 6.91 44.22 3.50
N PHE A 948 7.80 43.30 3.15
CA PHE A 948 8.80 43.41 2.10
C PHE A 948 8.80 42.16 1.21
N LYS A 949 9.05 42.35 -0.08
CA LYS A 949 9.19 41.27 -1.08
C LYS A 949 10.63 41.17 -1.59
N GLY A 950 11.04 40.00 -2.02
CA GLY A 950 12.34 39.75 -2.62
C GLY A 950 12.29 38.60 -3.63
N ARG A 951 13.44 38.26 -4.21
CA ARG A 951 13.59 37.14 -5.13
C ARG A 951 14.96 36.49 -5.00
N VAL A 952 14.95 35.17 -4.84
CA VAL A 952 16.13 34.30 -4.83
C VAL A 952 16.43 33.87 -6.27
N HIS A 953 17.70 33.99 -6.65
CA HIS A 953 18.22 33.78 -8.01
C HIS A 953 19.27 32.64 -8.05
N ASP A 954 19.01 31.56 -7.32
CA ASP A 954 19.88 30.39 -7.24
C ASP A 954 19.39 29.25 -8.16
N PHE A 955 20.28 28.50 -8.82
CA PHE A 955 19.90 27.39 -9.72
C PHE A 955 19.02 26.32 -9.03
N THR A 956 19.37 25.94 -7.81
CA THR A 956 18.66 24.93 -7.03
C THR A 956 17.39 25.47 -6.35
N LEU A 957 17.29 26.80 -6.17
CA LEU A 957 16.15 27.46 -5.53
C LEU A 957 15.81 28.82 -6.16
N LYS A 958 15.16 28.80 -7.34
CA LYS A 958 14.63 30.00 -8.02
C LYS A 958 13.25 30.39 -7.47
N GLY A 959 13.02 31.66 -7.13
CA GLY A 959 11.67 32.20 -6.92
C GLY A 959 11.56 33.33 -5.89
N ASN A 960 10.34 33.78 -5.62
CA ASN A 960 10.10 34.93 -4.75
C ASN A 960 10.13 34.59 -3.25
N VAL A 961 10.41 35.60 -2.43
CA VAL A 961 10.32 35.55 -0.95
C VAL A 961 9.50 36.76 -0.45
N PHE A 962 8.77 36.59 0.65
CA PHE A 962 7.99 37.65 1.28
C PHE A 962 8.21 37.61 2.80
N LEU A 963 8.39 38.78 3.41
CA LEU A 963 8.60 38.94 4.85
C LEU A 963 7.63 39.97 5.39
N THR A 964 7.03 39.71 6.55
CA THR A 964 6.25 40.67 7.34
C THR A 964 6.88 40.80 8.71
N PHE A 965 7.36 41.99 9.06
CA PHE A 965 7.90 42.24 10.39
C PHE A 965 6.78 42.51 11.39
N THR A 966 6.88 41.93 12.59
CA THR A 966 5.88 42.12 13.66
C THR A 966 6.44 42.97 14.79
N THR A 967 5.55 43.81 15.34
CA THR A 967 5.85 44.79 16.38
C THR A 967 5.10 44.42 17.65
N GLY A 968 5.78 44.40 18.79
CA GLY A 968 5.17 44.03 20.07
C GLY A 968 4.89 45.22 20.99
N ALA A 969 4.43 44.93 22.21
CA ALA A 969 3.87 45.91 23.13
C ALA A 969 4.83 47.04 23.60
N ASN A 970 6.13 46.94 23.31
CA ASN A 970 7.11 47.99 23.60
C ASN A 970 7.39 48.93 22.39
N GLY A 971 6.69 48.75 21.27
CA GLY A 971 6.87 49.57 20.06
C GLY A 971 8.15 49.29 19.27
N ASN A 972 8.83 48.17 19.51
CA ASN A 972 9.97 47.73 18.69
C ASN A 972 9.56 46.54 17.80
N VAL A 973 10.28 46.36 16.67
CA VAL A 973 10.22 45.16 15.84
C VAL A 973 10.77 43.95 16.62
N GLN A 974 9.98 42.87 16.72
CA GLN A 974 10.30 41.70 17.57
C GLN A 974 10.43 40.38 16.80
N ALA A 975 9.82 40.25 15.62
CA ALA A 975 9.97 39.06 14.78
C ALA A 975 9.77 39.38 13.29
N ALA A 976 10.07 38.40 12.45
CA ALA A 976 9.78 38.39 11.02
C ALA A 976 9.04 37.10 10.67
N GLU A 977 7.85 37.23 10.09
CA GLU A 977 7.09 36.15 9.48
C GLU A 977 7.52 36.02 8.02
N VAL A 978 7.89 34.82 7.58
CA VAL A 978 8.47 34.59 6.26
C VAL A 978 7.66 33.57 5.47
N ILE A 979 7.39 33.91 4.21
CA ILE A 979 6.85 33.01 3.17
C ILE A 979 7.91 32.90 2.08
N LEU A 980 8.37 31.68 1.80
CA LEU A 980 9.38 31.40 0.78
C LEU A 980 8.76 30.53 -0.32
N LEU A 981 8.90 30.95 -1.59
CA LEU A 981 8.26 30.32 -2.74
C LEU A 981 6.71 30.22 -2.56
N SER A 982 6.12 29.09 -2.95
CA SER A 982 4.68 28.81 -2.83
C SER A 982 4.31 27.99 -1.60
N ASP A 983 5.15 27.96 -0.57
CA ASP A 983 4.79 27.35 0.71
C ASP A 983 3.57 28.09 1.31
N ARG A 984 2.78 27.37 2.10
CA ARG A 984 1.70 27.90 2.95
C ARG A 984 2.12 27.98 4.42
N ALA A 985 3.25 27.37 4.80
CA ALA A 985 3.83 27.53 6.12
C ALA A 985 4.35 28.97 6.31
N LEU A 986 3.89 29.62 7.37
CA LEU A 986 4.34 30.93 7.81
C LEU A 986 5.40 30.72 8.91
N TRP A 987 6.67 31.01 8.63
CA TRP A 987 7.74 30.80 9.62
C TRP A 987 8.02 32.09 10.39
N THR A 988 7.78 32.09 11.72
CA THR A 988 8.01 33.25 12.59
C THR A 988 9.40 33.20 13.24
N PHE A 989 10.35 33.97 12.71
CA PHE A 989 11.70 34.12 13.26
C PHE A 989 11.76 35.25 14.29
N LYS A 990 12.19 34.98 15.52
CA LYS A 990 12.29 35.97 16.61
C LYS A 990 13.58 36.77 16.53
N LYS A 991 13.47 38.10 16.63
CA LYS A 991 14.63 39.00 16.63
C LYS A 991 15.47 38.80 17.90
N ALA A 992 16.78 38.75 17.76
CA ALA A 992 17.70 38.63 18.88
C ALA A 992 17.95 39.99 19.57
N ASP A 993 18.05 39.99 20.91
CA ASP A 993 18.36 41.16 21.74
C ASP A 993 19.86 41.54 21.65
N ILE A 994 20.28 42.02 20.47
CA ILE A 994 21.65 42.46 20.19
C ILE A 994 21.76 43.98 20.41
N PRO A 995 22.74 44.48 21.21
CA PRO A 995 22.95 45.91 21.39
C PRO A 995 23.23 46.62 20.05
N LYS A 996 22.47 47.70 19.74
CA LYS A 996 22.52 48.41 18.44
C LYS A 996 23.92 48.86 17.98
N ALA A 997 24.90 48.98 18.90
CA ALA A 997 26.29 49.32 18.59
C ALA A 997 27.07 48.20 17.85
N ALA A 998 26.68 46.92 17.97
CA ALA A 998 27.39 45.81 17.34
C ALA A 998 26.99 45.59 15.86
N ALA A 999 25.70 45.78 15.54
CA ALA A 999 25.14 45.46 14.23
C ALA A 999 25.75 46.27 13.07
N ALA A 1000 26.26 47.48 13.34
CA ALA A 1000 26.82 48.37 12.32
C ALA A 1000 28.22 47.96 11.79
N HIS A 1001 28.85 46.92 12.36
CA HIS A 1001 30.17 46.45 11.96
C HIS A 1001 30.22 44.96 11.56
N ALA A 1002 29.07 44.26 11.59
CA ALA A 1002 28.93 42.86 11.19
C ALA A 1002 28.67 42.71 9.68
N ALA A 1003 29.31 43.52 8.83
CA ALA A 1003 29.37 43.25 7.39
C ALA A 1003 30.29 42.03 7.17
N PRO A 1004 29.84 40.95 6.50
CA PRO A 1004 30.71 39.82 6.22
C PRO A 1004 31.81 40.27 5.26
N LYS A 1005 33.07 40.06 5.64
CA LYS A 1005 34.18 40.18 4.69
C LYS A 1005 34.06 39.05 3.67
N GLU A 1006 34.09 39.41 2.39
CA GLU A 1006 34.14 38.45 1.29
C GLU A 1006 35.43 37.62 1.37
N GLY A 1007 35.31 36.33 1.05
CA GLY A 1007 36.38 35.32 1.05
C GLY A 1007 35.88 34.04 0.42
#